data_AF-A0ABD3QD12-F1
#
_entry.id   AF-A0ABD3QD12-F1
#
_cell.length_a   1.000
_cell.length_b   1.000
_cell.length_c   1.000
_cell.angle_alpha   90.00
_cell.angle_beta   90.00
_cell.angle_gamma   90.00
#
_symmetry.space_group_name_H-M   'P 1'
#
loop_
_entity.id
_entity.type
_entity.pdbx_description
1 polymer ?
#
loop_
_entity_poly.entity_id
_entity_poly.type
_entity_poly.pdbx_seq_one_letter_code
_entity_poly.pdbx_strand_id
1 'polypeptide(L)'
;MYMNPSCAVVTPPSSVKSSFDRSHFSTHHKGMNGTSASHRSKPAHPSSDPIGDFLSRDDRNTSSGNGRPHTRRPPPPPRSAGPSAMVHPTFQKLLVLLVLVVIFDAVHIYKFFASSGQADAGGDAAGPEAGVNNLHKSRRMDSLADHVIAKLKSGQKASDGAAAEAGAAVVEAPHKRKKIEPSWKTEMRLKAEREAAAQKPLDAPVDRPSKQRAPERAGEDHYGISTDRFESLETDEKIEELQLEVQLWKGRYEMTVKKLNKLEHEFQHQHDEPGVADHELTHLMYEGMDLEGINQSPQKPDQHDDGNELYDPYKTDPFDHSEETYGVDSHILKILHAASVEIDEELAAALPTWEDIVSMYGPSPIIYGLETCEPYREMVKPEDRMIGPAGMFNTGTNLLYELLKANCEIKEARKRPRREPKHNGMRWQAPWGKHNPPSTHRFKNVAKAWGKGIKQDDFMPVVLIKDPYSWMGSQCRHKYSSFWGHDENHCPNLIRWKVTDRPVPSEVMVKYALEMRRYESLLDMWNSWYSEWESMTFPALHTRFEDLLFHGEEVVRTACDCVGGVFTDDFQYVEDSAKPNTVKVHKGSNGLVSAMIQYGDPAKRLIGFTERDMDYAAQAMNTELMTKYGYSPPPPLTSEQVE
;
A
#
# COMPACT_ATOMS: atom_id res chain seq x y z
N MET A 1 11.02 67.90 1.56
CA MET A 1 12.19 67.14 1.06
C MET A 1 11.82 65.66 1.13
N TYR A 2 11.81 65.00 -0.05
CA TYR A 2 11.68 63.57 -0.35
C TYR A 2 10.50 62.75 0.21
N MET A 3 9.90 61.78 -0.49
CA MET A 3 9.40 61.62 -1.88
C MET A 3 8.60 60.31 -1.86
N ASN A 4 7.37 60.31 -2.39
CA ASN A 4 6.52 59.12 -2.60
C ASN A 4 7.06 58.26 -3.76
N PRO A 5 6.99 56.91 -3.70
CA PRO A 5 7.20 56.08 -4.88
C PRO A 5 5.88 55.91 -5.65
N SER A 6 5.98 56.16 -6.96
CA SER A 6 4.91 56.10 -7.95
C SER A 6 4.55 54.67 -8.35
N CYS A 7 3.26 54.45 -8.59
CA CYS A 7 2.70 53.30 -9.30
C CYS A 7 3.28 53.21 -10.73
N ALA A 8 3.79 52.04 -11.09
CA ALA A 8 4.11 51.69 -12.47
C ALA A 8 2.92 50.93 -13.08
N VAL A 9 2.30 51.54 -14.09
CA VAL A 9 1.30 50.93 -14.96
C VAL A 9 2.03 50.07 -15.98
N VAL A 10 1.76 48.76 -15.97
CA VAL A 10 2.25 47.82 -17.00
C VAL A 10 1.26 47.84 -18.17
N THR A 11 1.71 48.32 -19.33
CA THR A 11 0.98 48.24 -20.60
C THR A 11 1.17 46.85 -21.25
N PRO A 12 0.13 46.23 -21.84
CA PRO A 12 0.26 44.96 -22.55
C PRO A 12 0.92 45.14 -23.93
N PRO A 13 1.66 44.13 -24.43
CA PRO A 13 2.23 44.17 -25.77
C PRO A 13 1.18 43.95 -26.85
N SER A 14 1.34 44.72 -27.91
CA SER A 14 0.57 44.81 -29.13
C SER A 14 0.39 43.48 -29.89
N SER A 15 -0.81 43.32 -30.42
CA SER A 15 -1.28 42.26 -31.31
C SER A 15 -0.48 42.13 -32.61
N VAL A 16 0.01 40.93 -32.87
CA VAL A 16 0.49 40.50 -34.18
C VAL A 16 -0.71 39.99 -34.97
N LYS A 17 -1.11 40.73 -36.01
CA LYS A 17 -2.10 40.31 -37.01
C LYS A 17 -1.47 39.23 -37.90
N SER A 18 -1.96 38.00 -37.82
CA SER A 18 -1.77 37.01 -38.89
C SER A 18 -2.94 37.11 -39.86
N SER A 19 -2.62 37.49 -41.10
CA SER A 19 -3.49 37.44 -42.26
C SER A 19 -3.60 35.99 -42.72
N PHE A 20 -4.79 35.38 -42.61
CA PHE A 20 -5.10 34.13 -43.28
C PHE A 20 -6.03 34.43 -44.47
N ASP A 21 -5.49 34.24 -45.67
CA ASP A 21 -6.17 34.42 -46.94
C ASP A 21 -7.31 33.40 -47.11
N ARG A 22 -8.50 33.92 -47.40
CA ARG A 22 -9.62 33.17 -47.97
C ARG A 22 -9.45 33.14 -49.49
N SER A 23 -9.14 31.98 -50.06
CA SER A 23 -9.32 31.72 -51.48
C SER A 23 -10.42 30.68 -51.73
N HIS A 24 -11.49 31.18 -52.34
CA HIS A 24 -12.53 30.53 -53.13
C HIS A 24 -12.27 29.08 -53.58
N PHE A 25 -13.26 28.20 -53.36
CA PHE A 25 -13.60 27.16 -54.33
C PHE A 25 -15.10 27.19 -54.62
N SER A 26 -15.41 27.57 -55.87
CA SER A 26 -16.74 27.61 -56.45
C SER A 26 -17.11 26.23 -57.01
N THR A 27 -18.39 25.94 -56.90
CA THR A 27 -19.12 24.83 -57.50
C THR A 27 -19.02 24.80 -59.04
N HIS A 28 -18.98 23.59 -59.62
CA HIS A 28 -19.48 23.37 -60.98
C HIS A 28 -20.08 21.96 -61.15
N HIS A 29 -21.38 21.95 -61.43
CA HIS A 29 -22.13 20.83 -62.00
C HIS A 29 -21.84 20.67 -63.50
N LYS A 30 -21.70 19.42 -63.94
CA LYS A 30 -22.03 18.82 -65.27
C LYS A 30 -21.85 17.30 -65.06
N GLY A 31 -22.79 16.38 -65.25
CA GLY A 31 -23.95 16.33 -66.13
C GLY A 31 -23.58 15.62 -67.43
N MET A 32 -23.60 14.29 -67.48
CA MET A 32 -23.73 13.51 -68.73
C MET A 32 -24.20 12.06 -68.49
N ASN A 33 -25.27 11.71 -69.20
CA ASN A 33 -25.91 10.41 -69.33
C ASN A 33 -25.05 9.42 -70.14
N GLY A 34 -25.26 8.11 -69.96
CA GLY A 34 -24.75 7.09 -70.88
C GLY A 34 -25.03 5.64 -70.47
N THR A 35 -26.20 5.14 -70.82
CA THR A 35 -26.62 3.73 -70.85
C THR A 35 -25.74 2.86 -71.76
N SER A 36 -25.40 1.63 -71.35
CA SER A 36 -25.36 0.45 -72.24
C SER A 36 -25.15 -0.85 -71.46
N ALA A 37 -25.86 -1.90 -71.89
CA ALA A 37 -25.95 -3.22 -71.29
C ALA A 37 -24.89 -4.23 -71.82
N SER A 38 -24.82 -5.37 -71.12
CA SER A 38 -24.54 -6.73 -71.61
C SER A 38 -23.18 -7.05 -72.26
N HIS A 39 -22.38 -7.93 -71.63
CA HIS A 39 -22.24 -9.32 -72.11
C HIS A 39 -21.40 -10.22 -71.19
N ARG A 40 -21.86 -11.47 -71.15
CA ARG A 40 -21.35 -12.66 -70.47
C ARG A 40 -20.35 -13.38 -71.37
N SER A 41 -19.17 -13.76 -70.86
CA SER A 41 -18.43 -14.97 -71.30
C SER A 41 -17.14 -15.22 -70.49
N LYS A 42 -17.15 -16.31 -69.71
CA LYS A 42 -16.01 -17.27 -69.57
C LYS A 42 -15.93 -18.10 -70.88
N PRO A 43 -14.88 -18.90 -71.21
CA PRO A 43 -13.91 -19.56 -70.33
C PRO A 43 -12.45 -19.73 -70.86
N ALA A 44 -11.65 -20.46 -70.06
CA ALA A 44 -10.57 -21.41 -70.41
C ALA A 44 -9.10 -21.04 -70.09
N HIS A 45 -8.62 -21.70 -69.03
CA HIS A 45 -7.25 -22.18 -68.73
C HIS A 45 -6.70 -23.09 -69.86
N PRO A 46 -5.37 -23.40 -69.99
CA PRO A 46 -4.59 -24.05 -68.92
C PRO A 46 -3.06 -23.86 -68.84
N SER A 47 -2.52 -24.48 -67.77
CA SER A 47 -1.15 -24.96 -67.51
C SER A 47 -0.10 -23.90 -67.11
N SER A 48 0.81 -24.12 -66.17
CA SER A 48 1.24 -25.31 -65.43
C SER A 48 2.19 -24.91 -64.28
N ASP A 49 1.93 -25.47 -63.09
CA ASP A 49 2.90 -26.08 -62.16
C ASP A 49 3.78 -25.27 -61.16
N PRO A 50 4.16 -25.90 -60.01
CA PRO A 50 3.72 -25.40 -58.68
C PRO A 50 4.82 -25.48 -57.56
N ILE A 51 4.35 -25.37 -56.29
CA ILE A 51 4.97 -25.85 -55.02
C ILE A 51 5.99 -24.87 -54.39
N GLY A 52 5.98 -24.52 -53.10
CA GLY A 52 5.20 -24.97 -51.94
C GLY A 52 6.00 -24.73 -50.64
N ASP A 53 5.29 -24.47 -49.54
CA ASP A 53 5.56 -24.73 -48.12
C ASP A 53 6.96 -24.56 -47.51
N PHE A 54 7.03 -23.78 -46.42
CA PHE A 54 8.07 -23.92 -45.40
C PHE A 54 7.49 -23.80 -43.99
N LEU A 55 7.26 -24.94 -43.34
CA LEU A 55 7.24 -25.11 -41.89
C LEU A 55 8.13 -26.31 -41.52
N SER A 56 9.03 -26.05 -40.56
CA SER A 56 9.45 -26.94 -39.46
C SER A 56 10.37 -28.16 -39.70
N ARG A 57 11.30 -28.27 -38.74
CA ARG A 57 11.97 -29.45 -38.14
C ARG A 57 13.32 -29.99 -38.65
N ASP A 58 14.24 -30.04 -37.66
CA ASP A 58 15.18 -31.10 -37.26
C ASP A 58 15.97 -31.88 -38.34
N ASP A 59 17.30 -31.80 -38.35
CA ASP A 59 18.17 -32.75 -37.62
C ASP A 59 19.69 -32.59 -37.92
N ARG A 60 20.46 -32.72 -36.84
CA ARG A 60 21.76 -33.40 -36.65
C ARG A 60 22.78 -33.60 -37.82
N ASN A 61 23.98 -33.04 -37.54
CA ASN A 61 25.30 -33.72 -37.48
C ASN A 61 26.01 -34.14 -38.79
N THR A 62 27.13 -33.50 -39.16
CA THR A 62 28.51 -34.05 -39.09
C THR A 62 29.58 -33.23 -39.84
N SER A 63 30.72 -33.07 -39.15
CA SER A 63 32.12 -32.98 -39.62
C SER A 63 32.61 -31.93 -40.63
N SER A 64 33.44 -31.02 -40.12
CA SER A 64 34.87 -30.77 -40.44
C SER A 64 35.13 -29.27 -40.21
N GLY A 65 36.08 -28.82 -39.41
CA GLY A 65 37.45 -29.26 -39.27
C GLY A 65 38.34 -28.13 -39.77
N ASN A 66 38.72 -27.19 -38.90
CA ASN A 66 39.99 -26.45 -38.99
C ASN A 66 40.26 -25.65 -37.72
N GLY A 67 41.31 -26.07 -37.01
CA GLY A 67 41.74 -25.50 -35.74
C GLY A 67 42.72 -24.35 -35.87
N ARG A 68 42.82 -23.57 -34.78
CA ARG A 68 43.99 -22.75 -34.43
C ARG A 68 44.33 -22.96 -32.94
N PRO A 69 45.62 -22.84 -32.56
CA PRO A 69 46.14 -23.42 -31.34
C PRO A 69 46.01 -22.46 -30.15
N HIS A 70 45.42 -22.93 -29.04
CA HIS A 70 45.52 -22.27 -27.75
C HIS A 70 46.74 -22.78 -26.99
N THR A 71 47.65 -21.85 -26.68
CA THR A 71 48.75 -22.00 -25.74
C THR A 71 48.24 -22.36 -24.35
N ARG A 72 48.63 -23.55 -23.84
CA ARG A 72 48.36 -24.01 -22.48
C ARG A 72 49.14 -23.16 -21.47
N ARG A 73 48.44 -22.52 -20.53
CA ARG A 73 49.03 -22.04 -19.27
C ARG A 73 49.28 -23.23 -18.33
N PRO A 74 50.38 -23.25 -17.56
CA PRO A 74 50.61 -24.28 -16.56
C PRO A 74 49.60 -24.16 -15.40
N PRO A 75 49.25 -25.29 -14.76
CA PRO A 75 48.33 -25.32 -13.63
C PRO A 75 48.94 -24.61 -12.41
N PRO A 76 48.13 -23.92 -11.59
CA PRO A 76 48.60 -23.31 -10.35
C PRO A 76 48.99 -24.40 -9.33
N PRO A 77 49.97 -24.12 -8.44
CA PRO A 77 50.37 -25.05 -7.40
C PRO A 77 49.24 -25.30 -6.38
N PRO A 78 49.21 -26.48 -5.75
CA PRO A 78 48.19 -26.86 -4.79
C PRO A 78 48.20 -25.89 -3.59
N ARG A 79 47.05 -25.26 -3.33
CA ARG A 79 46.83 -24.45 -2.13
C ARG A 79 46.92 -25.34 -0.90
N SER A 80 47.80 -24.98 0.03
CA SER A 80 47.91 -25.55 1.37
C SER A 80 46.55 -25.53 2.06
N ALA A 81 46.13 -26.67 2.61
CA ALA A 81 44.95 -26.80 3.45
C ALA A 81 45.03 -25.79 4.60
N GLY A 82 44.11 -24.83 4.62
CA GLY A 82 43.95 -23.89 5.72
C GLY A 82 43.49 -24.62 6.99
N PRO A 83 43.74 -24.05 8.18
CA PRO A 83 43.34 -24.64 9.44
C PRO A 83 41.82 -24.86 9.46
N SER A 84 41.43 -26.09 9.75
CA SER A 84 40.05 -26.52 9.93
C SER A 84 39.34 -25.55 10.88
N ALA A 85 38.25 -24.94 10.43
CA ALA A 85 37.44 -24.06 11.27
C ALA A 85 36.91 -24.88 12.46
N MET A 86 37.53 -24.71 13.62
CA MET A 86 37.04 -25.27 14.86
C MET A 86 35.72 -24.58 15.19
N VAL A 87 34.61 -25.28 14.94
CA VAL A 87 33.28 -24.86 15.36
C VAL A 87 33.30 -24.73 16.88
N HIS A 88 32.91 -23.55 17.37
CA HIS A 88 32.92 -23.23 18.80
C HIS A 88 32.10 -24.29 19.57
N PRO A 89 32.60 -24.85 20.69
CA PRO A 89 31.94 -25.93 21.43
C PRO A 89 30.48 -25.61 21.83
N THR A 90 30.18 -24.33 22.05
CA THR A 90 28.83 -23.84 22.36
C THR A 90 27.87 -23.95 21.18
N PHE A 91 28.35 -23.68 19.95
CA PHE A 91 27.55 -23.83 18.74
C PHE A 91 27.22 -25.29 18.45
N GLN A 92 28.17 -26.20 18.70
CA GLN A 92 27.94 -27.64 18.60
C GLN A 92 26.89 -28.14 19.60
N LYS A 93 26.91 -27.63 20.85
CA LYS A 93 25.88 -27.93 21.86
C LYS A 93 24.49 -27.40 21.46
N LEU A 94 24.43 -26.19 20.87
CA LEU A 94 23.18 -25.60 20.39
C LEU A 94 22.60 -26.42 19.22
N LEU A 95 23.46 -26.85 18.29
CA LEU A 95 23.07 -27.68 17.16
C LEU A 95 22.51 -29.04 17.63
N VAL A 96 23.15 -29.66 18.62
CA VAL A 96 22.67 -30.91 19.24
C VAL A 96 21.32 -30.70 19.94
N LEU A 97 21.14 -29.60 20.66
CA LEU A 97 19.86 -29.28 21.31
C LEU A 97 18.74 -29.12 20.28
N LEU A 98 19.01 -28.42 19.18
CA LEU A 98 18.04 -28.16 18.11
C LEU A 98 17.66 -29.47 17.39
N VAL A 99 18.63 -30.36 17.14
CA VAL A 99 18.38 -31.70 16.61
C VAL A 99 17.53 -32.54 17.57
N LEU A 100 17.77 -32.46 18.89
CA LEU A 100 16.98 -33.18 19.88
C LEU A 100 15.53 -32.69 19.96
N VAL A 101 15.29 -31.38 19.81
CA VAL A 101 13.93 -30.81 19.74
C VAL A 101 13.20 -31.33 18.51
N VAL A 102 13.83 -31.29 17.34
CA VAL A 102 13.24 -31.80 16.09
C VAL A 102 12.95 -33.31 16.18
N ILE A 103 13.84 -34.11 16.76
CA ILE A 103 13.61 -35.54 16.97
C ILE A 103 12.45 -35.78 17.95
N PHE A 104 12.39 -35.00 19.04
CA PHE A 104 11.29 -35.11 20.01
C PHE A 104 9.94 -34.81 19.35
N ASP A 105 9.86 -33.75 18.56
CA ASP A 105 8.65 -33.37 17.82
C ASP A 105 8.29 -34.43 16.78
N ALA A 106 9.25 -34.95 16.03
CA ALA A 106 9.02 -36.02 15.06
C ALA A 106 8.52 -37.32 15.72
N VAL A 107 9.09 -37.72 16.86
CA VAL A 107 8.62 -38.88 17.64
C VAL A 107 7.24 -38.62 18.24
N HIS A 108 6.94 -37.39 18.64
CA HIS A 108 5.64 -37.03 19.19
C HIS A 108 4.55 -37.09 18.11
N ILE A 109 4.83 -36.51 16.94
CA ILE A 109 3.98 -36.59 15.74
C ILE A 109 3.78 -38.05 15.32
N TYR A 110 4.85 -38.85 15.27
CA TYR A 110 4.76 -40.27 14.92
C TYR A 110 3.91 -41.06 15.92
N LYS A 111 4.10 -40.86 17.23
CA LYS A 111 3.29 -41.55 18.26
C LYS A 111 1.83 -41.11 18.24
N PHE A 112 1.56 -39.84 17.96
CA PHE A 112 0.21 -39.32 17.78
C PHE A 112 -0.50 -40.10 16.65
N PHE A 113 0.11 -40.18 15.48
CA PHE A 113 -0.47 -40.92 14.34
C PHE A 113 -0.52 -42.44 14.53
N ALA A 114 0.46 -43.02 15.22
CA ALA A 114 0.45 -44.46 15.55
C ALA A 114 -0.64 -44.82 16.57
N SER A 115 -0.95 -43.92 17.51
CA SER A 115 -2.00 -44.14 18.53
C SER A 115 -3.42 -43.97 17.99
N SER A 116 -3.60 -43.17 16.94
CA SER A 116 -4.90 -43.01 16.25
C SER A 116 -5.26 -44.19 15.33
N GLY A 117 -4.34 -45.14 15.09
CA GLY A 117 -4.55 -46.29 14.21
C GLY A 117 -5.16 -47.53 14.88
N GLN A 118 -5.45 -47.48 16.18
CA GLN A 118 -5.91 -48.64 16.95
C GLN A 118 -7.23 -48.34 17.69
N ALA A 119 -8.21 -47.83 16.96
CA ALA A 119 -9.60 -47.80 17.40
C ALA A 119 -10.32 -49.00 16.77
N ASP A 120 -10.78 -49.90 17.62
CA ASP A 120 -11.48 -51.12 17.27
C ASP A 120 -12.74 -50.85 16.44
N ALA A 121 -13.05 -51.80 15.56
CA ALA A 121 -14.18 -51.77 14.65
C ALA A 121 -15.52 -51.62 15.39
N GLY A 122 -16.10 -50.41 15.36
CA GLY A 122 -17.51 -50.19 15.69
C GLY A 122 -17.80 -48.82 16.31
N GLY A 123 -18.14 -47.84 15.48
CA GLY A 123 -18.76 -46.58 15.90
C GLY A 123 -18.09 -45.33 15.35
N ASP A 124 -18.79 -44.65 14.43
CA ASP A 124 -18.65 -43.27 13.94
C ASP A 124 -17.31 -42.56 14.21
N ALA A 125 -16.39 -42.70 13.26
CA ALA A 125 -15.09 -42.04 13.28
C ALA A 125 -15.22 -40.54 12.99
N ALA A 126 -15.04 -39.71 14.01
CA ALA A 126 -14.64 -38.32 13.82
C ALA A 126 -13.26 -38.30 13.15
N GLY A 127 -13.13 -37.53 12.06
CA GLY A 127 -11.90 -37.43 11.27
C GLY A 127 -10.71 -36.83 12.06
N PRO A 128 -9.53 -36.74 11.43
CA PRO A 128 -8.26 -36.29 12.05
C PRO A 128 -8.31 -34.91 12.73
N GLU A 129 -9.38 -34.15 12.52
CA GLU A 129 -9.63 -32.82 13.09
C GLU A 129 -10.02 -32.86 14.58
N ALA A 130 -10.64 -33.94 15.07
CA ALA A 130 -10.94 -34.11 16.49
C ALA A 130 -9.66 -34.28 17.35
N GLY A 131 -8.57 -34.73 16.74
CA GLY A 131 -7.27 -34.88 17.40
C GLY A 131 -6.55 -33.57 17.67
N VAL A 132 -6.78 -32.54 16.84
CA VAL A 132 -6.11 -31.23 16.96
C VAL A 132 -6.65 -30.44 18.17
N ASN A 133 -7.94 -30.55 18.46
CA ASN A 133 -8.55 -29.90 19.63
C ASN A 133 -8.04 -30.44 20.99
N ASN A 134 -7.49 -31.65 21.04
CA ASN A 134 -6.90 -32.21 22.27
C ASN A 134 -5.41 -31.85 22.48
N LEU A 135 -4.73 -31.28 21.47
CA LEU A 135 -3.33 -30.86 21.58
C LEU A 135 -3.16 -29.64 22.52
N HIS A 136 -4.20 -28.83 22.67
CA HIS A 136 -4.16 -27.58 23.44
C HIS A 136 -4.27 -27.74 24.97
N LYS A 137 -4.44 -28.95 25.50
CA LYS A 137 -4.57 -29.20 26.96
C LYS A 137 -3.31 -29.74 27.66
N SER A 138 -2.12 -29.47 27.13
CA SER A 138 -0.87 -30.00 27.70
C SER A 138 -0.21 -29.07 28.72
N ARG A 139 -0.39 -29.37 30.01
CA ARG A 139 0.38 -28.89 31.18
C ARG A 139 1.88 -29.29 31.16
N ARG A 140 2.52 -29.50 30.01
CA ARG A 140 3.88 -30.08 29.93
C ARG A 140 4.99 -29.09 29.54
N MET A 141 4.68 -27.89 29.08
CA MET A 141 5.70 -26.86 28.82
C MET A 141 6.36 -26.34 30.11
N ASP A 142 5.61 -26.26 31.20
CA ASP A 142 6.17 -25.93 32.52
C ASP A 142 7.23 -26.96 32.95
N SER A 143 6.96 -28.25 32.69
CA SER A 143 7.92 -29.34 32.96
C SER A 143 9.20 -29.24 32.12
N LEU A 144 9.15 -28.72 30.89
CA LEU A 144 10.34 -28.60 30.04
C LEU A 144 11.18 -27.37 30.44
N ALA A 145 10.52 -26.24 30.71
CA ALA A 145 11.18 -25.04 31.21
C ALA A 145 11.86 -25.31 32.57
N ASP A 146 11.16 -25.99 33.49
CA ASP A 146 11.72 -26.40 34.78
C ASP A 146 12.90 -27.37 34.62
N HIS A 147 12.85 -28.28 33.63
CA HIS A 147 13.94 -29.23 33.36
C HIS A 147 15.18 -28.56 32.76
N VAL A 148 14.99 -27.56 31.90
CA VAL A 148 16.09 -26.75 31.34
C VAL A 148 16.72 -25.86 32.42
N ILE A 149 15.90 -25.20 33.25
CA ILE A 149 16.37 -24.41 34.40
C ILE A 149 17.12 -25.30 35.40
N ALA A 150 16.63 -26.51 35.68
CA ALA A 150 17.30 -27.46 36.56
C ALA A 150 18.65 -27.94 36.01
N LYS A 151 18.76 -28.15 34.68
CA LYS A 151 20.04 -28.51 34.03
C LYS A 151 21.05 -27.37 33.98
N LEU A 152 20.60 -26.13 33.81
CA LEU A 152 21.49 -24.97 33.88
C LEU A 152 22.05 -24.80 35.31
N LYS A 153 21.20 -24.97 36.33
CA LYS A 153 21.62 -24.93 37.74
C LYS A 153 22.53 -26.10 38.14
N SER A 154 22.35 -27.29 37.57
CA SER A 154 23.23 -28.43 37.86
C SER A 154 24.58 -28.34 37.13
N GLY A 155 24.64 -27.71 35.96
CA GLY A 155 25.89 -27.38 35.27
C GLY A 155 26.76 -26.39 36.06
N GLN A 156 26.15 -25.42 36.73
CA GLN A 156 26.84 -24.43 37.58
C GLN A 156 27.42 -25.07 38.86
N LYS A 157 26.71 -26.02 39.48
CA LYS A 157 27.27 -26.79 40.61
C LYS A 157 28.46 -27.68 40.23
N ALA A 158 28.54 -28.14 38.98
CA ALA A 158 29.66 -28.95 38.49
C ALA A 158 30.91 -28.10 38.22
N SER A 159 30.77 -26.84 37.79
CA SER A 159 31.89 -25.89 37.67
C SER A 159 32.40 -25.44 39.04
N ASP A 160 31.51 -25.24 40.01
CA ASP A 160 31.89 -24.81 41.37
C ASP A 160 32.56 -25.95 42.17
N GLY A 161 32.16 -27.20 41.92
CA GLY A 161 32.80 -28.40 42.50
C GLY A 161 34.21 -28.65 41.97
N ALA A 162 34.48 -28.34 40.70
CA ALA A 162 35.81 -28.46 40.11
C ALA A 162 36.79 -27.37 40.60
N ALA A 163 36.27 -26.22 41.05
CA ALA A 163 37.07 -25.17 41.68
C ALA A 163 37.40 -25.43 43.16
N ALA A 164 36.62 -26.30 43.84
CA ALA A 164 36.80 -26.58 45.27
C ALA A 164 37.86 -27.66 45.60
N GLU A 165 38.34 -28.44 44.62
CA GLU A 165 39.44 -29.41 44.83
C GLU A 165 40.85 -28.83 44.64
N ALA A 166 40.98 -27.55 44.29
CA ALA A 166 42.26 -26.86 44.14
C ALA A 166 42.36 -25.68 45.13
N GLY A 167 42.55 -25.95 46.42
CA GLY A 167 42.90 -24.88 47.36
C GLY A 167 42.61 -25.16 48.84
N ALA A 168 43.32 -26.12 49.43
CA ALA A 168 43.41 -26.21 50.89
C ALA A 168 44.61 -25.38 51.38
N ALA A 169 44.34 -24.24 52.03
CA ALA A 169 45.00 -23.72 53.25
C ALA A 169 44.87 -22.18 53.34
N VAL A 170 44.31 -21.68 54.44
CA VAL A 170 44.83 -20.60 55.32
C VAL A 170 43.68 -19.99 56.17
N VAL A 171 43.74 -20.30 57.47
CA VAL A 171 43.50 -19.53 58.72
C VAL A 171 42.45 -18.38 58.79
N GLU A 172 41.67 -18.46 59.87
CA GLU A 172 40.60 -17.60 60.39
C GLU A 172 40.92 -16.10 60.66
N ALA A 173 39.88 -15.24 60.58
CA ALA A 173 39.52 -14.26 61.62
C ALA A 173 38.08 -13.69 61.41
N PRO A 174 37.34 -13.29 62.48
CA PRO A 174 35.91 -12.99 62.40
C PRO A 174 35.58 -11.48 62.30
N HIS A 175 34.70 -11.09 61.35
CA HIS A 175 34.13 -9.73 61.31
C HIS A 175 32.62 -9.70 61.59
N LYS A 176 32.28 -8.81 62.52
CA LYS A 176 30.95 -8.52 63.09
C LYS A 176 29.95 -8.05 62.02
N ARG A 177 28.78 -8.71 61.97
CA ARG A 177 27.60 -8.26 61.20
C ARG A 177 27.05 -6.95 61.77
N LYS A 178 27.05 -5.87 60.96
CA LYS A 178 26.18 -4.70 61.16
C LYS A 178 24.78 -5.04 60.63
N LYS A 179 23.77 -4.74 61.44
CA LYS A 179 22.34 -4.88 61.13
C LYS A 179 21.99 -3.83 60.07
N ILE A 180 21.66 -4.27 58.86
CA ILE A 180 21.13 -3.41 57.79
C ILE A 180 19.62 -3.28 58.03
N GLU A 181 19.12 -2.05 58.17
CA GLU A 181 17.68 -1.79 58.21
C GLU A 181 17.05 -1.97 56.82
N PRO A 182 15.81 -2.47 56.73
CA PRO A 182 15.16 -2.74 55.45
C PRO A 182 14.80 -1.44 54.69
N SER A 183 15.12 -1.46 53.40
CA SER A 183 15.01 -0.39 52.38
C SER A 183 13.72 0.45 52.42
N TRP A 184 12.59 -0.11 52.82
CA TRP A 184 11.29 0.58 52.80
C TRP A 184 11.18 1.72 53.83
N LYS A 185 11.96 1.68 54.92
CA LYS A 185 11.98 2.78 55.91
C LYS A 185 12.69 4.03 55.38
N THR A 186 13.72 3.86 54.57
CA THR A 186 14.45 4.96 53.92
C THR A 186 13.59 5.64 52.88
N GLU A 187 12.77 4.85 52.17
CA GLU A 187 11.87 5.32 51.12
C GLU A 187 10.69 6.13 51.69
N MET A 188 10.11 5.68 52.80
CA MET A 188 9.06 6.42 53.53
C MET A 188 9.55 7.77 54.07
N ARG A 189 10.81 7.82 54.56
CA ARG A 189 11.41 9.05 55.08
C ARG A 189 11.72 10.05 53.97
N LEU A 190 12.23 9.60 52.83
CA LEU A 190 12.45 10.42 51.63
C LEU A 190 11.15 10.97 51.04
N LYS A 191 10.05 10.20 51.13
CA LYS A 191 8.73 10.66 50.69
C LYS A 191 8.15 11.73 51.63
N ALA A 192 8.28 11.55 52.94
CA ALA A 192 7.84 12.53 53.93
C ALA A 192 8.64 13.85 53.87
N GLU A 193 9.95 13.78 53.61
CA GLU A 193 10.80 14.98 53.44
C GLU A 193 10.48 15.74 52.13
N ARG A 194 10.03 15.05 51.08
CA ARG A 194 9.58 15.68 49.82
C ARG A 194 8.22 16.38 49.94
N GLU A 195 7.29 15.79 50.68
CA GLU A 195 5.97 16.40 50.92
C GLU A 195 6.07 17.63 51.83
N ALA A 196 7.01 17.64 52.80
CA ALA A 196 7.26 18.81 53.66
C ALA A 196 7.91 20.00 52.93
N ALA A 197 8.59 19.77 51.79
CA ALA A 197 9.26 20.81 51.02
C ALA A 197 8.32 21.57 50.06
N ALA A 198 7.11 21.05 49.80
CA ALA A 198 6.17 21.60 48.81
C ALA A 198 5.25 22.71 49.34
N GLN A 199 5.39 23.13 50.61
CA GLN A 199 4.47 24.09 51.26
C GLN A 199 5.19 25.30 51.88
N LYS A 200 5.97 26.04 51.09
CA LYS A 200 6.39 27.40 51.47
C LYS A 200 6.11 28.44 50.39
N PRO A 201 5.53 29.60 50.75
CA PRO A 201 5.21 30.67 49.81
C PRO A 201 6.44 31.50 49.45
N LEU A 202 6.49 31.92 48.18
CA LEU A 202 7.49 32.77 47.57
C LEU A 202 7.26 34.23 47.97
N ASP A 203 8.29 34.86 48.53
CA ASP A 203 8.48 36.31 48.42
C ASP A 203 9.98 36.66 48.48
N ALA A 204 10.33 37.62 47.63
CA ALA A 204 11.56 38.40 47.53
C ALA A 204 12.71 37.92 46.61
N PRO A 205 13.39 38.86 45.91
CA PRO A 205 14.30 38.59 44.80
C PRO A 205 15.78 38.70 45.22
N VAL A 206 16.68 38.22 44.34
CA VAL A 206 18.00 38.79 43.99
C VAL A 206 19.05 37.71 43.64
N ASP A 207 19.79 38.04 42.58
CA ASP A 207 21.13 37.60 42.12
C ASP A 207 21.35 36.27 41.37
N ARG A 208 21.78 36.47 40.11
CA ARG A 208 22.38 35.47 39.21
C ARG A 208 23.82 35.18 39.61
N PRO A 209 24.22 33.90 39.56
CA PRO A 209 25.54 33.54 39.07
C PRO A 209 25.53 32.54 37.91
N SER A 210 26.55 32.72 37.06
CA SER A 210 27.14 31.85 36.05
C SER A 210 26.53 30.47 35.76
N LYS A 211 26.17 30.26 34.49
CA LYS A 211 25.82 28.98 33.84
C LYS A 211 26.91 27.92 34.08
N GLN A 212 26.59 26.90 34.87
CA GLN A 212 27.13 25.54 34.72
C GLN A 212 26.08 24.67 34.01
N ARG A 213 26.52 23.96 32.97
CA ARG A 213 25.73 23.01 32.17
C ARG A 213 25.14 21.93 33.07
N ALA A 214 23.82 21.78 33.03
CA ALA A 214 23.13 20.60 33.53
C ALA A 214 23.34 19.42 32.55
N PRO A 215 23.47 18.18 33.04
CA PRO A 215 23.49 17.00 32.18
C PRO A 215 22.08 16.68 31.68
N GLU A 216 21.97 16.45 30.37
CA GLU A 216 20.77 15.98 29.69
C GLU A 216 20.33 14.63 30.26
N ARG A 217 19.03 14.52 30.54
CA ARG A 217 18.36 13.25 30.84
C ARG A 217 18.14 12.50 29.54
N ALA A 218 18.85 11.40 29.37
CA ALA A 218 18.51 10.36 28.40
C ALA A 218 17.19 9.70 28.83
N GLY A 219 16.16 9.81 27.99
CA GLY A 219 14.98 8.94 28.03
C GLY A 219 15.35 7.62 27.37
N GLU A 220 15.49 6.57 28.17
CA GLU A 220 15.71 5.20 27.70
C GLU A 220 14.35 4.56 27.35
N ASP A 221 14.19 4.16 26.09
CA ASP A 221 13.26 3.09 25.70
C ASP A 221 13.98 2.18 24.70
N HIS A 222 14.65 1.16 25.26
CA HIS A 222 15.35 0.09 24.56
C HIS A 222 14.44 -1.13 24.48
N TYR A 223 13.97 -1.54 23.29
CA TYR A 223 13.47 -2.91 23.10
C TYR A 223 14.03 -3.52 21.83
N GLY A 224 15.11 -4.28 22.07
CA GLY A 224 15.98 -4.93 21.10
C GLY A 224 17.39 -4.86 21.68
N ILE A 225 17.96 -6.01 22.05
CA ILE A 225 19.34 -6.05 22.51
C ILE A 225 20.20 -5.63 21.30
N SER A 226 20.89 -4.50 21.41
CA SER A 226 21.90 -4.13 20.42
C SER A 226 22.92 -5.28 20.36
N THR A 227 23.14 -5.86 19.19
CA THR A 227 24.09 -6.95 18.98
C THR A 227 25.47 -6.59 19.53
N ASP A 228 25.86 -5.33 19.37
CA ASP A 228 27.15 -4.82 19.83
C ASP A 228 27.22 -4.75 21.36
N ARG A 229 26.10 -4.41 22.02
CA ARG A 229 25.99 -4.44 23.48
C ARG A 229 26.01 -5.87 23.98
N PHE A 230 25.22 -6.77 23.38
CA PHE A 230 25.15 -8.17 23.79
C PHE A 230 26.51 -8.87 23.69
N GLU A 231 27.24 -8.65 22.58
CA GLU A 231 28.54 -9.27 22.37
C GLU A 231 29.60 -8.79 23.37
N SER A 232 29.48 -7.54 23.85
CA SER A 232 30.38 -6.96 24.85
C SER A 232 30.15 -7.45 26.29
N LEU A 233 29.02 -8.10 26.58
CA LEU A 233 28.71 -8.62 27.91
C LEU A 233 29.58 -9.83 28.28
N GLU A 234 29.90 -9.98 29.56
CA GLU A 234 30.53 -11.20 30.08
C GLU A 234 29.58 -12.40 29.99
N THR A 235 30.11 -13.62 30.08
CA THR A 235 29.31 -14.83 29.85
C THR A 235 28.11 -14.95 30.79
N ASP A 236 28.28 -14.59 32.07
CA ASP A 236 27.21 -14.64 33.07
C ASP A 236 26.15 -13.54 32.83
N GLU A 237 26.58 -12.34 32.40
CA GLU A 237 25.69 -11.23 32.05
C GLU A 237 24.87 -11.54 30.78
N LYS A 238 25.47 -12.19 29.79
CA LYS A 238 24.77 -12.71 28.60
C LYS A 238 23.67 -13.70 28.99
N ILE A 239 23.95 -14.56 29.97
CA ILE A 239 22.98 -15.54 30.47
C ILE A 239 21.82 -14.84 31.18
N GLU A 240 22.09 -13.85 32.03
CA GLU A 240 21.05 -13.07 32.72
C GLU A 240 20.20 -12.25 31.74
N GLU A 241 20.82 -11.60 30.76
CA GLU A 241 20.12 -10.84 29.72
C GLU A 241 19.22 -11.75 28.86
N LEU A 242 19.72 -12.94 28.47
CA LEU A 242 18.91 -13.94 27.77
C LEU A 242 17.77 -14.48 28.63
N GLN A 243 17.99 -14.70 29.93
CA GLN A 243 16.93 -15.13 30.85
C GLN A 243 15.82 -14.07 30.96
N LEU A 244 16.19 -12.79 31.03
CA LEU A 244 15.24 -11.68 31.04
C LEU A 244 14.44 -11.61 29.74
N GLU A 245 15.09 -11.75 28.59
CA GLU A 245 14.43 -11.75 27.29
C GLU A 245 13.45 -12.93 27.13
N VAL A 246 13.82 -14.12 27.62
CA VAL A 246 12.93 -15.30 27.66
C VAL A 246 11.71 -15.05 28.56
N GLN A 247 11.87 -14.41 29.72
CA GLN A 247 10.74 -14.07 30.60
C GLN A 247 9.80 -13.04 29.95
N LEU A 248 10.35 -12.03 29.27
CA LEU A 248 9.56 -11.05 28.51
C LEU A 248 8.79 -11.71 27.35
N TRP A 249 9.43 -12.66 26.66
CA TRP A 249 8.77 -13.48 25.64
C TRP A 249 7.64 -14.33 26.22
N LYS A 250 7.86 -14.96 27.39
CA LYS A 250 6.82 -15.73 28.09
C LYS A 250 5.61 -14.87 28.42
N GLY A 251 5.81 -13.69 29.01
CA GLY A 251 4.72 -12.76 29.33
C GLY A 251 3.94 -12.29 28.10
N ARG A 252 4.63 -12.01 26.98
CA ARG A 252 3.99 -11.66 25.70
C ARG A 252 3.19 -12.82 25.11
N TYR A 253 3.73 -14.03 25.17
CA TYR A 253 3.05 -15.24 24.72
C TYR A 253 1.77 -15.48 25.53
N GLU A 254 1.83 -15.40 26.87
CA GLU A 254 0.67 -15.55 27.75
C GLU A 254 -0.41 -14.49 27.48
N MET A 255 -0.03 -13.22 27.26
CA MET A 255 -0.98 -12.18 26.86
C MET A 255 -1.66 -12.47 25.51
N THR A 256 -0.89 -12.94 24.53
CA THR A 256 -1.43 -13.30 23.21
C THR A 256 -2.37 -14.49 23.29
N VAL A 257 -2.01 -15.53 24.06
CA VAL A 257 -2.90 -16.69 24.32
C VAL A 257 -4.18 -16.25 25.03
N LYS A 258 -4.09 -15.35 26.03
CA LYS A 258 -5.27 -14.81 26.71
C LYS A 258 -6.18 -14.02 25.76
N LYS A 259 -5.61 -13.23 24.84
CA LYS A 259 -6.36 -12.53 23.79
C LYS A 259 -7.04 -13.51 22.83
N LEU A 260 -6.33 -14.55 22.40
CA LEU A 260 -6.87 -15.63 21.56
C LEU A 260 -8.04 -16.35 22.23
N ASN A 261 -7.89 -16.77 23.49
CA ASN A 261 -8.97 -17.42 24.24
C ASN A 261 -10.19 -16.50 24.42
N LYS A 262 -9.98 -15.18 24.57
CA LYS A 262 -11.07 -14.20 24.62
C LYS A 262 -11.81 -14.13 23.29
N LEU A 263 -11.08 -14.08 22.18
CA LEU A 263 -11.66 -14.07 20.84
C LEU A 263 -12.40 -15.37 20.52
N GLU A 264 -11.88 -16.51 20.95
CA GLU A 264 -12.53 -17.81 20.81
C GLU A 264 -13.85 -17.86 21.59
N HIS A 265 -13.87 -17.34 22.81
CA HIS A 265 -15.10 -17.24 23.61
C HIS A 265 -16.12 -16.24 23.01
N GLU A 266 -15.66 -15.12 22.45
CA GLU A 266 -16.51 -14.18 21.72
C GLU A 266 -17.07 -14.80 20.43
N PHE A 267 -16.29 -15.65 19.75
CA PHE A 267 -16.69 -16.37 18.54
C PHE A 267 -17.70 -17.48 18.83
N GLN A 268 -17.48 -18.28 19.89
CA GLN A 268 -18.42 -19.33 20.31
C GLN A 268 -19.80 -18.78 20.70
N HIS A 269 -19.86 -17.58 21.29
CA HIS A 269 -21.14 -16.93 21.59
C HIS A 269 -21.86 -16.34 20.36
N GLN A 270 -21.19 -16.15 19.23
CA GLN A 270 -21.80 -15.66 18.00
C GLN A 270 -22.37 -16.78 17.11
N HIS A 271 -22.07 -18.04 17.40
CA HIS A 271 -22.42 -19.19 16.56
C HIS A 271 -23.49 -20.14 17.14
N ASP A 272 -24.24 -19.73 18.16
CA ASP A 272 -25.43 -20.45 18.63
C ASP A 272 -26.67 -20.26 17.73
N GLU A 273 -26.55 -19.58 16.58
CA GLU A 273 -27.54 -19.60 15.49
C GLU A 273 -27.21 -20.74 14.51
N PRO A 274 -28.09 -21.75 14.33
CA PRO A 274 -27.78 -22.92 13.53
C PRO A 274 -27.82 -22.60 12.03
N GLY A 275 -26.63 -22.51 11.43
CA GLY A 275 -26.41 -23.04 10.08
C GLY A 275 -25.69 -22.11 9.10
N VAL A 276 -24.36 -22.07 9.16
CA VAL A 276 -23.48 -21.95 7.96
C VAL A 276 -22.13 -22.62 8.30
N ALA A 277 -21.61 -23.44 7.39
CA ALA A 277 -20.40 -24.25 7.58
C ALA A 277 -19.09 -23.44 7.46
N ASP A 278 -18.06 -23.91 8.17
CA ASP A 278 -16.93 -23.14 8.70
C ASP A 278 -15.64 -23.19 7.84
N HIS A 279 -15.73 -22.92 6.53
CA HIS A 279 -14.59 -23.11 5.59
C HIS A 279 -13.97 -21.82 4.98
N GLU A 280 -14.21 -20.63 5.54
CA GLU A 280 -13.93 -19.37 4.82
C GLU A 280 -12.88 -18.39 5.41
N LEU A 281 -12.22 -18.67 6.54
CA LEU A 281 -11.50 -17.59 7.22
C LEU A 281 -10.05 -17.31 6.75
N THR A 282 -9.43 -18.18 5.94
CA THR A 282 -8.01 -17.98 5.53
C THR A 282 -7.83 -17.56 4.05
N HIS A 283 -8.91 -17.44 3.27
CA HIS A 283 -8.86 -17.08 1.84
C HIS A 283 -9.15 -15.58 1.55
N LEU A 284 -9.55 -14.82 2.57
CA LEU A 284 -10.08 -13.44 2.45
C LEU A 284 -9.04 -12.32 2.22
N MET A 285 -7.73 -12.62 2.20
CA MET A 285 -6.72 -11.59 1.89
C MET A 285 -6.45 -11.41 0.38
N TYR A 286 -6.95 -12.28 -0.50
CA TYR A 286 -6.60 -12.25 -1.93
C TYR A 286 -7.73 -12.53 -2.93
N GLU A 287 -8.99 -12.64 -2.53
CA GLU A 287 -10.10 -12.80 -3.47
C GLU A 287 -11.23 -11.81 -3.19
N GLY A 288 -11.66 -11.11 -4.25
CA GLY A 288 -12.87 -10.31 -4.23
C GLY A 288 -14.08 -11.21 -4.01
N MET A 289 -14.97 -10.77 -3.14
CA MET A 289 -16.26 -11.41 -2.86
C MET A 289 -17.02 -11.73 -4.16
N ASP A 290 -17.63 -12.90 -4.16
CA ASP A 290 -18.73 -13.25 -5.05
C ASP A 290 -19.97 -12.44 -4.63
N LEU A 291 -20.50 -11.61 -5.54
CA LEU A 291 -21.59 -10.66 -5.28
C LEU A 291 -22.93 -11.17 -5.86
N GLU A 292 -23.24 -12.45 -5.75
CA GLU A 292 -24.54 -12.98 -6.20
C GLU A 292 -25.74 -12.67 -5.25
N GLY A 293 -25.54 -11.86 -4.19
CA GLY A 293 -26.57 -11.61 -3.17
C GLY A 293 -27.40 -10.32 -3.25
N ILE A 294 -27.13 -9.38 -4.16
CA ILE A 294 -27.85 -8.08 -4.21
C ILE A 294 -28.44 -7.86 -5.59
N ASN A 295 -29.60 -8.46 -5.84
CA ASN A 295 -30.38 -8.23 -7.06
C ASN A 295 -31.84 -7.89 -6.71
N GLN A 296 -32.03 -6.93 -5.81
CA GLN A 296 -33.30 -6.21 -5.70
C GLN A 296 -33.11 -4.82 -6.33
N SER A 297 -33.50 -4.73 -7.59
CA SER A 297 -33.61 -3.47 -8.32
C SER A 297 -34.67 -2.59 -7.63
N PRO A 298 -34.41 -1.31 -7.33
CA PRO A 298 -35.48 -0.40 -6.95
C PRO A 298 -36.46 -0.28 -8.11
N GLN A 299 -37.76 -0.40 -7.82
CA GLN A 299 -38.80 -0.11 -8.79
C GLN A 299 -38.70 1.36 -9.18
N LYS A 300 -38.46 1.64 -10.47
CA LYS A 300 -38.56 2.99 -11.03
C LYS A 300 -40.01 3.46 -10.91
N PRO A 301 -40.28 4.68 -10.44
CA PRO A 301 -41.60 5.28 -10.61
C PRO A 301 -41.84 5.57 -12.10
N ASP A 302 -43.03 5.22 -12.58
CA ASP A 302 -43.50 5.55 -13.93
C ASP A 302 -43.64 7.07 -14.05
N GLN A 303 -42.65 7.72 -14.69
CA GLN A 303 -42.78 9.11 -15.14
C GLN A 303 -43.15 9.10 -16.63
N HIS A 304 -44.39 9.49 -16.87
CA HIS A 304 -44.92 9.83 -18.19
C HIS A 304 -44.48 11.28 -18.47
N ASP A 305 -43.35 11.46 -19.14
CA ASP A 305 -42.81 12.77 -19.52
C ASP A 305 -43.19 13.07 -20.99
N ASP A 306 -44.10 14.02 -21.16
CA ASP A 306 -44.56 14.60 -22.41
C ASP A 306 -43.52 15.58 -22.96
N GLY A 307 -42.44 15.01 -23.50
CA GLY A 307 -41.24 15.70 -23.95
C GLY A 307 -41.45 16.80 -24.99
N ASN A 308 -41.70 18.03 -24.53
CA ASN A 308 -41.57 19.24 -25.34
C ASN A 308 -41.27 20.52 -24.53
N GLU A 309 -40.48 20.44 -23.46
CA GLU A 309 -39.90 21.65 -22.85
C GLU A 309 -38.60 22.04 -23.60
N LEU A 310 -38.75 23.07 -24.44
CA LEU A 310 -37.66 23.78 -25.08
C LEU A 310 -36.73 24.38 -24.00
N TYR A 311 -35.44 24.02 -24.07
CA TYR A 311 -34.38 24.53 -23.18
C TYR A 311 -34.44 26.07 -23.10
N ASP A 312 -34.83 26.60 -21.94
CA ASP A 312 -34.81 28.02 -21.61
C ASP A 312 -33.50 28.35 -20.88
N PRO A 313 -32.54 29.04 -21.52
CA PRO A 313 -31.27 29.43 -20.90
C PRO A 313 -31.42 30.50 -19.79
N TYR A 314 -32.65 30.95 -19.51
CA TYR A 314 -32.99 31.88 -18.43
C TYR A 314 -33.92 31.29 -17.36
N LYS A 315 -34.16 29.97 -17.36
CA LYS A 315 -34.80 29.31 -16.21
C LYS A 315 -33.89 29.61 -15.01
N THR A 316 -34.36 30.48 -14.13
CA THR A 316 -33.71 30.85 -12.86
C THR A 316 -33.18 29.58 -12.24
N ASP A 317 -31.88 29.59 -11.92
CA ASP A 317 -31.22 28.45 -11.30
C ASP A 317 -32.15 27.90 -10.20
N PRO A 318 -32.64 26.66 -10.28
CA PRO A 318 -33.60 26.12 -9.31
C PRO A 318 -33.09 26.16 -7.86
N PHE A 319 -31.85 26.57 -7.64
CA PHE A 319 -31.22 26.85 -6.36
C PHE A 319 -31.43 28.30 -5.83
N ASP A 320 -32.23 29.17 -6.46
CA ASP A 320 -32.55 30.53 -5.96
C ASP A 320 -33.57 30.56 -4.80
N HIS A 321 -33.61 29.51 -3.98
CA HIS A 321 -34.51 29.40 -2.83
C HIS A 321 -33.74 29.21 -1.53
N SER A 322 -33.07 30.29 -1.08
CA SER A 322 -32.75 30.58 0.33
C SER A 322 -32.10 29.49 1.19
N GLU A 323 -31.53 28.43 0.61
CA GLU A 323 -30.79 27.45 1.41
C GLU A 323 -29.56 28.16 2.00
N GLU A 324 -29.45 28.10 3.33
CA GLU A 324 -28.30 28.63 4.04
C GLU A 324 -27.09 27.81 3.61
N THR A 325 -26.28 28.36 2.71
CA THR A 325 -25.06 27.69 2.23
C THR A 325 -23.91 27.76 3.23
N TYR A 326 -24.12 28.41 4.38
CA TYR A 326 -23.12 28.63 5.43
C TYR A 326 -21.77 29.20 4.93
N GLY A 327 -21.77 29.86 3.76
CA GLY A 327 -20.57 30.41 3.14
C GLY A 327 -19.69 29.40 2.37
N VAL A 328 -20.17 28.17 2.15
CA VAL A 328 -19.46 27.16 1.35
C VAL A 328 -19.38 27.62 -0.12
N ASP A 329 -18.23 27.37 -0.76
CA ASP A 329 -18.03 27.72 -2.17
C ASP A 329 -19.01 26.97 -3.09
N SER A 330 -19.55 27.67 -4.10
CA SER A 330 -20.49 27.13 -5.08
C SER A 330 -20.03 25.85 -5.78
N HIS A 331 -18.73 25.66 -6.02
CA HIS A 331 -18.20 24.43 -6.64
C HIS A 331 -18.35 23.22 -5.71
N ILE A 332 -18.02 23.41 -4.42
CA ILE A 332 -18.14 22.38 -3.40
C ILE A 332 -19.62 22.07 -3.15
N LEU A 333 -20.47 23.10 -3.06
CA LEU A 333 -21.92 22.94 -2.95
C LEU A 333 -22.48 22.10 -4.09
N LYS A 334 -22.09 22.39 -5.34
CA LYS A 334 -22.54 21.63 -6.52
C LYS A 334 -22.19 20.14 -6.39
N ILE A 335 -20.97 19.82 -5.93
CA ILE A 335 -20.54 18.43 -5.72
C ILE A 335 -21.37 17.75 -4.63
N LEU A 336 -21.54 18.42 -3.48
CA LEU A 336 -22.24 17.87 -2.33
C LEU A 336 -23.74 17.69 -2.62
N HIS A 337 -24.38 18.64 -3.27
CA HIS A 337 -25.79 18.53 -3.69
C HIS A 337 -25.98 17.41 -4.71
N ALA A 338 -25.08 17.28 -5.69
CA ALA A 338 -25.12 16.17 -6.65
C ALA A 338 -24.86 14.81 -5.99
N ALA A 339 -24.14 14.80 -4.85
CA ALA A 339 -23.96 13.63 -4.01
C ALA A 339 -25.09 13.43 -2.98
N SER A 340 -26.15 14.26 -3.00
CA SER A 340 -27.24 14.26 -2.02
C SER A 340 -26.79 14.39 -0.56
N VAL A 341 -25.69 15.11 -0.32
CA VAL A 341 -25.15 15.38 1.01
C VAL A 341 -25.79 16.65 1.58
N GLU A 342 -26.48 16.53 2.70
CA GLU A 342 -26.97 17.67 3.47
C GLU A 342 -25.81 18.38 4.17
N ILE A 343 -25.80 19.72 4.14
CA ILE A 343 -24.74 20.55 4.70
C ILE A 343 -25.26 21.29 5.92
N ASP A 344 -24.67 21.03 7.08
CA ASP A 344 -24.89 21.80 8.31
C ASP A 344 -23.72 22.77 8.57
N GLU A 345 -23.88 23.62 9.58
CA GLU A 345 -22.88 24.62 9.96
C GLU A 345 -21.53 23.99 10.36
N GLU A 346 -21.54 22.82 11.01
CA GLU A 346 -20.32 22.11 11.44
C GLU A 346 -19.54 21.58 10.23
N LEU A 347 -20.24 20.92 9.30
CA LEU A 347 -19.66 20.41 8.07
C LEU A 347 -19.15 21.55 7.20
N ALA A 348 -19.94 22.61 7.03
CA ALA A 348 -19.53 23.80 6.29
C ALA A 348 -18.22 24.40 6.80
N ALA A 349 -18.05 24.47 8.13
CA ALA A 349 -16.83 24.96 8.75
C ALA A 349 -15.62 24.01 8.59
N ALA A 350 -15.85 22.71 8.37
CA ALA A 350 -14.79 21.72 8.19
C ALA A 350 -14.36 21.53 6.73
N LEU A 351 -15.19 21.96 5.77
CA LEU A 351 -14.89 21.88 4.34
C LEU A 351 -13.75 22.82 3.97
N PRO A 352 -12.86 22.43 3.03
CA PRO A 352 -11.82 23.31 2.51
C PRO A 352 -12.44 24.47 1.72
N THR A 353 -11.72 25.57 1.58
CA THR A 353 -12.14 26.61 0.62
C THR A 353 -11.81 26.17 -0.81
N TRP A 354 -12.50 26.73 -1.80
CA TRP A 354 -12.12 26.48 -3.20
C TRP A 354 -10.75 27.06 -3.54
N GLU A 355 -10.37 28.18 -2.92
CA GLU A 355 -9.03 28.75 -3.06
C GLU A 355 -7.95 27.78 -2.58
N ASP A 356 -8.17 27.08 -1.46
CA ASP A 356 -7.24 26.05 -0.97
C ASP A 356 -7.06 24.92 -2.01
N ILE A 357 -8.16 24.41 -2.57
CA ILE A 357 -8.15 23.36 -3.61
C ILE A 357 -7.39 23.85 -4.84
N VAL A 358 -7.71 25.05 -5.34
CA VAL A 358 -7.07 25.65 -6.51
C VAL A 358 -5.59 25.92 -6.27
N SER A 359 -5.20 26.32 -5.06
CA SER A 359 -3.80 26.56 -4.71
C SER A 359 -2.96 25.28 -4.75
N MET A 360 -3.54 24.14 -4.38
CA MET A 360 -2.85 22.86 -4.35
C MET A 360 -2.86 22.15 -5.70
N TYR A 361 -4.00 22.17 -6.40
CA TYR A 361 -4.25 21.30 -7.55
C TYR A 361 -4.61 22.07 -8.82
N GLY A 362 -4.84 23.38 -8.75
CA GLY A 362 -5.29 24.19 -9.88
C GLY A 362 -6.81 24.16 -10.08
N PRO A 363 -7.35 25.00 -10.98
CA PRO A 363 -8.79 25.17 -11.16
C PRO A 363 -9.46 24.16 -12.11
N SER A 364 -8.69 23.26 -12.71
CA SER A 364 -9.18 22.35 -13.74
C SER A 364 -8.49 20.98 -13.60
N PRO A 365 -9.16 19.90 -14.00
CA PRO A 365 -8.58 18.57 -13.91
C PRO A 365 -7.39 18.42 -14.86
N ILE A 366 -6.44 17.57 -14.47
CA ILE A 366 -5.28 17.24 -15.30
C ILE A 366 -5.47 15.82 -15.83
N ILE A 367 -5.73 15.72 -17.14
CA ILE A 367 -5.92 14.44 -17.83
C ILE A 367 -4.91 14.34 -18.99
N TYR A 368 -3.96 13.41 -18.88
CA TYR A 368 -3.00 13.11 -19.95
C TYR A 368 -3.37 11.86 -20.74
N GLY A 369 -2.82 11.75 -21.94
CA GLY A 369 -3.02 10.59 -22.83
C GLY A 369 -4.26 10.69 -23.70
N LEU A 370 -4.92 11.85 -23.75
CA LEU A 370 -6.12 12.08 -24.58
C LEU A 370 -5.85 11.85 -26.06
N GLU A 371 -4.62 12.11 -26.52
CA GLU A 371 -4.16 11.83 -27.87
C GLU A 371 -4.14 10.32 -28.20
N THR A 372 -4.17 9.45 -27.20
CA THR A 372 -4.19 7.99 -27.40
C THR A 372 -5.61 7.42 -27.56
N CYS A 373 -6.64 8.22 -27.26
CA CYS A 373 -8.04 7.79 -27.29
C CYS A 373 -8.51 7.40 -28.69
N GLU A 374 -8.24 8.24 -29.70
CA GLU A 374 -8.62 7.94 -31.08
C GLU A 374 -7.88 6.71 -31.63
N PRO A 375 -6.53 6.62 -31.54
CA PRO A 375 -5.80 5.40 -31.89
C PRO A 375 -6.32 4.14 -31.20
N TYR A 376 -6.70 4.23 -29.91
CA TYR A 376 -7.29 3.11 -29.20
C TYR A 376 -8.64 2.68 -29.79
N ARG A 377 -9.54 3.63 -30.07
CA ARG A 377 -10.85 3.33 -30.67
C ARG A 377 -10.74 2.73 -32.06
N GLU A 378 -9.71 3.10 -32.83
CA GLU A 378 -9.43 2.50 -34.14
C GLU A 378 -8.84 1.09 -34.00
N MET A 379 -7.93 0.89 -33.05
CA MET A 379 -7.27 -0.39 -32.81
C MET A 379 -8.21 -1.46 -32.24
N VAL A 380 -9.14 -1.06 -31.37
CA VAL A 380 -10.00 -1.98 -30.61
C VAL A 380 -11.44 -1.86 -31.07
N LYS A 381 -12.00 -2.99 -31.54
CA LYS A 381 -13.39 -3.07 -31.98
C LYS A 381 -14.35 -2.64 -30.86
N PRO A 382 -15.45 -1.93 -31.15
CA PRO A 382 -16.39 -1.46 -30.12
C PRO A 382 -16.85 -2.54 -29.14
N GLU A 383 -17.15 -3.76 -29.62
CA GLU A 383 -17.57 -4.88 -28.77
C GLU A 383 -16.46 -5.44 -27.87
N ASP A 384 -15.21 -5.09 -28.17
CA ASP A 384 -14.04 -5.54 -27.44
C ASP A 384 -13.49 -4.53 -26.44
N ARG A 385 -13.79 -3.23 -26.61
CA ARG A 385 -13.30 -2.14 -25.76
C ARG A 385 -13.63 -2.36 -24.29
N MET A 386 -12.62 -2.11 -23.46
CA MET A 386 -12.73 -2.12 -22.02
C MET A 386 -11.96 -0.95 -21.42
N ILE A 387 -12.40 -0.47 -20.27
CA ILE A 387 -11.70 0.56 -19.51
C ILE A 387 -11.71 0.21 -18.02
N GLY A 388 -10.72 0.65 -17.27
CA GLY A 388 -10.70 0.46 -15.83
C GLY A 388 -9.48 1.07 -15.16
N PRO A 389 -9.43 1.02 -13.83
CA PRO A 389 -8.38 1.68 -13.08
C PRO A 389 -7.06 0.90 -13.15
N ALA A 390 -5.98 1.65 -13.16
CA ALA A 390 -4.63 1.26 -12.77
C ALA A 390 -4.09 2.29 -11.78
N GLY A 391 -3.17 1.92 -10.90
CA GLY A 391 -2.68 2.85 -9.87
C GLY A 391 -1.96 2.14 -8.74
N MET A 392 -1.08 2.84 -8.02
CA MET A 392 -0.47 2.30 -6.80
C MET A 392 -1.56 1.97 -5.75
N PHE A 393 -1.19 1.23 -4.71
CA PHE A 393 -2.07 1.07 -3.55
C PHE A 393 -2.46 2.46 -2.99
N ASN A 394 -3.70 2.63 -2.51
CA ASN A 394 -4.21 3.89 -1.95
C ASN A 394 -4.32 5.12 -2.88
N THR A 395 -4.35 4.94 -4.20
CA THR A 395 -4.55 6.07 -5.14
C THR A 395 -6.01 6.27 -5.57
N GLY A 396 -6.98 5.64 -4.88
CA GLY A 396 -8.40 5.79 -5.21
C GLY A 396 -8.88 4.96 -6.40
N THR A 397 -8.15 3.91 -6.80
CA THR A 397 -8.55 3.03 -7.92
C THR A 397 -9.96 2.43 -7.78
N ASN A 398 -10.46 2.24 -6.56
CA ASN A 398 -11.82 1.73 -6.34
C ASN A 398 -12.88 2.81 -6.59
N LEU A 399 -12.60 4.06 -6.17
CA LEU A 399 -13.48 5.20 -6.43
C LEU A 399 -13.65 5.39 -7.94
N LEU A 400 -12.54 5.40 -8.69
CA LEU A 400 -12.60 5.50 -10.15
C LEU A 400 -13.49 4.41 -10.76
N TYR A 401 -13.34 3.16 -10.31
CA TYR A 401 -14.14 2.07 -10.84
C TYR A 401 -15.63 2.29 -10.57
N GLU A 402 -16.01 2.63 -9.34
CA GLU A 402 -17.42 2.84 -8.99
C GLU A 402 -18.01 4.01 -9.78
N LEU A 403 -17.26 5.10 -9.96
CA LEU A 403 -17.67 6.23 -10.79
C LEU A 403 -17.85 5.84 -12.27
N LEU A 404 -16.88 5.13 -12.87
CA LEU A 404 -17.00 4.63 -14.25
C LEU A 404 -18.20 3.68 -14.39
N LYS A 405 -18.39 2.80 -13.41
CA LYS A 405 -19.45 1.80 -13.37
C LYS A 405 -20.85 2.41 -13.31
N ALA A 406 -21.01 3.51 -12.59
CA ALA A 406 -22.28 4.22 -12.44
C ALA A 406 -22.58 5.12 -13.64
N ASN A 407 -21.54 5.74 -14.21
CA ASN A 407 -21.70 6.88 -15.11
C ASN A 407 -21.30 6.63 -16.57
N CYS A 408 -20.71 5.48 -16.90
CA CYS A 408 -20.26 5.17 -18.26
C CYS A 408 -20.74 3.80 -18.76
N GLU A 409 -21.16 3.77 -20.03
CA GLU A 409 -21.58 2.54 -20.70
C GLU A 409 -21.00 2.40 -22.11
N ILE A 410 -20.26 1.32 -22.37
CA ILE A 410 -19.92 0.89 -23.73
C ILE A 410 -20.99 -0.09 -24.22
N LYS A 411 -21.99 0.42 -24.95
CA LYS A 411 -23.18 -0.35 -25.37
C LYS A 411 -22.82 -1.61 -26.16
N GLU A 412 -21.82 -1.51 -27.04
CA GLU A 412 -21.38 -2.60 -27.91
C GLU A 412 -20.70 -3.73 -27.14
N ALA A 413 -20.05 -3.44 -26.01
CA ALA A 413 -19.39 -4.44 -25.18
C ALA A 413 -20.38 -5.47 -24.61
N ARG A 414 -21.68 -5.14 -24.57
CA ARG A 414 -22.75 -6.04 -24.11
C ARG A 414 -23.01 -7.22 -25.04
N LYS A 415 -22.64 -7.10 -26.32
CA LYS A 415 -22.92 -8.12 -27.34
C LYS A 415 -22.09 -9.39 -27.14
N ARG A 416 -20.99 -9.33 -26.38
CA ARG A 416 -20.16 -10.49 -26.08
C ARG A 416 -20.51 -11.04 -24.69
N PRO A 417 -20.92 -12.32 -24.58
CA PRO A 417 -21.05 -12.97 -23.30
C PRO A 417 -19.66 -13.13 -22.69
N ARG A 418 -19.32 -12.25 -21.75
CA ARG A 418 -18.09 -12.31 -20.97
C ARG A 418 -18.45 -12.74 -19.55
N ARG A 419 -17.61 -13.59 -18.95
CA ARG A 419 -17.70 -13.90 -17.51
C ARG A 419 -17.35 -12.63 -16.75
N GLU A 420 -18.39 -11.90 -16.34
CA GLU A 420 -18.43 -10.99 -15.17
C GLU A 420 -17.36 -9.87 -15.08
N PRO A 421 -17.59 -8.83 -14.24
CA PRO A 421 -18.83 -8.55 -13.51
C PRO A 421 -19.81 -7.63 -14.26
N LYS A 422 -19.42 -7.00 -15.38
CA LYS A 422 -20.35 -6.15 -16.15
C LYS A 422 -20.14 -6.21 -17.65
N HIS A 423 -21.26 -6.32 -18.36
CA HIS A 423 -21.35 -6.28 -19.82
C HIS A 423 -21.15 -4.87 -20.40
N ASN A 424 -21.00 -3.83 -19.58
CA ASN A 424 -20.89 -2.44 -20.02
C ASN A 424 -19.47 -1.99 -20.40
N GLY A 425 -18.49 -2.91 -20.41
CA GLY A 425 -17.10 -2.62 -20.74
C GLY A 425 -16.26 -1.99 -19.62
N MET A 426 -16.88 -1.64 -18.48
CA MET A 426 -16.16 -1.13 -17.30
C MET A 426 -15.57 -2.30 -16.50
N ARG A 427 -14.28 -2.21 -16.14
CA ARG A 427 -13.57 -3.24 -15.38
C ARG A 427 -13.00 -2.66 -14.09
N TRP A 428 -12.97 -3.48 -13.05
CA TRP A 428 -12.42 -3.12 -11.74
C TRP A 428 -10.91 -3.01 -11.68
N GLN A 429 -10.22 -3.65 -12.61
CA GLN A 429 -8.77 -3.59 -12.69
C GLN A 429 -8.27 -3.88 -14.09
N ALA A 430 -7.06 -3.41 -14.36
CA ALA A 430 -6.28 -3.88 -15.49
C ALA A 430 -6.16 -5.43 -15.50
N PRO A 431 -6.17 -6.08 -16.68
CA PRO A 431 -6.09 -7.54 -16.79
C PRO A 431 -4.84 -8.18 -16.19
N TRP A 432 -3.77 -7.40 -15.98
CA TRP A 432 -2.53 -7.83 -15.31
C TRP A 432 -2.49 -7.42 -13.82
N GLY A 433 -3.57 -6.84 -13.29
CA GLY A 433 -3.72 -6.37 -11.92
C GLY A 433 -3.42 -4.87 -11.78
N LYS A 434 -4.35 -4.10 -11.20
CA LYS A 434 -4.29 -2.63 -11.19
C LYS A 434 -3.11 -2.02 -10.44
N HIS A 435 -2.53 -2.73 -9.47
CA HIS A 435 -1.39 -2.28 -8.66
C HIS A 435 -0.03 -2.74 -9.18
N ASN A 436 -0.01 -3.53 -10.25
CA ASN A 436 1.21 -4.08 -10.79
C ASN A 436 1.83 -3.12 -11.84
N PRO A 437 3.16 -2.93 -11.82
CA PRO A 437 3.85 -2.13 -12.83
C PRO A 437 3.68 -2.71 -14.25
N PRO A 438 3.47 -1.87 -15.29
CA PRO A 438 3.16 -2.36 -16.62
C PRO A 438 4.35 -3.06 -17.28
N SER A 439 5.60 -2.63 -17.04
CA SER A 439 6.78 -3.18 -17.74
C SER A 439 7.09 -4.63 -17.34
N THR A 440 6.79 -5.00 -16.09
CA THR A 440 7.06 -6.34 -15.54
C THR A 440 5.83 -7.24 -15.54
N HIS A 441 4.60 -6.72 -15.64
CA HIS A 441 3.38 -7.54 -15.53
C HIS A 441 2.48 -7.56 -16.76
N ARG A 442 2.43 -6.51 -17.59
CA ARG A 442 1.61 -6.54 -18.80
C ARG A 442 2.10 -7.68 -19.71
N PHE A 443 1.19 -8.53 -20.16
CA PHE A 443 1.42 -9.81 -20.87
C PHE A 443 2.20 -10.91 -20.14
N LYS A 444 2.70 -10.65 -18.94
CA LYS A 444 3.46 -11.62 -18.12
C LYS A 444 2.63 -12.13 -16.95
N ASN A 445 1.64 -11.35 -16.52
CA ASN A 445 0.70 -11.68 -15.47
C ASN A 445 -0.74 -11.60 -15.99
N VAL A 446 -1.57 -12.52 -15.51
CA VAL A 446 -3.03 -12.46 -15.66
C VAL A 446 -3.62 -12.38 -14.26
N ALA A 447 -4.32 -11.30 -13.96
CA ALA A 447 -4.98 -11.12 -12.68
C ALA A 447 -5.94 -12.27 -12.42
N LYS A 448 -5.81 -12.90 -11.24
CA LYS A 448 -6.64 -14.03 -10.83
C LYS A 448 -8.12 -13.68 -10.90
N ALA A 449 -8.47 -12.52 -10.34
CA ALA A 449 -9.79 -11.93 -10.47
C ALA A 449 -9.89 -11.14 -11.79
N TRP A 450 -10.79 -11.58 -12.67
CA TRP A 450 -11.29 -10.82 -13.82
C TRP A 450 -10.24 -10.45 -14.89
N GLY A 451 -9.03 -11.03 -14.84
CA GLY A 451 -8.03 -10.91 -15.91
C GLY A 451 -8.12 -12.05 -16.95
N LYS A 452 -8.64 -13.22 -16.57
CA LYS A 452 -8.66 -14.41 -17.43
C LYS A 452 -9.56 -14.22 -18.65
N GLY A 453 -9.02 -14.50 -19.84
CA GLY A 453 -9.75 -14.42 -21.10
C GLY A 453 -9.88 -13.01 -21.67
N ILE A 454 -9.24 -12.02 -21.05
CA ILE A 454 -9.16 -10.66 -21.58
C ILE A 454 -7.86 -10.50 -22.36
N LYS A 455 -7.98 -10.05 -23.61
CA LYS A 455 -6.83 -9.58 -24.39
C LYS A 455 -6.38 -8.23 -23.83
N GLN A 456 -5.16 -8.18 -23.31
CA GLN A 456 -4.67 -6.99 -22.58
C GLN A 456 -4.42 -5.77 -23.47
N ASP A 457 -4.43 -5.93 -24.79
CA ASP A 457 -4.42 -4.83 -25.77
C ASP A 457 -5.79 -4.17 -25.95
N ASP A 458 -6.87 -4.88 -25.60
CA ASP A 458 -8.24 -4.39 -25.77
C ASP A 458 -8.71 -3.59 -24.53
N PHE A 459 -7.77 -3.24 -23.65
CA PHE A 459 -8.02 -2.59 -22.36
C PHE A 459 -7.34 -1.22 -22.31
N MET A 460 -8.13 -0.18 -22.04
CA MET A 460 -7.67 1.18 -21.76
C MET A 460 -7.52 1.36 -20.23
N PRO A 461 -6.29 1.40 -19.69
CA PRO A 461 -6.08 1.77 -18.30
C PRO A 461 -6.30 3.27 -18.10
N VAL A 462 -6.98 3.63 -17.01
CA VAL A 462 -6.97 4.97 -16.43
C VAL A 462 -6.08 4.92 -15.18
N VAL A 463 -4.88 5.46 -15.32
CA VAL A 463 -3.82 5.50 -14.31
C VAL A 463 -4.12 6.60 -13.31
N LEU A 464 -4.39 6.19 -12.07
CA LEU A 464 -4.66 7.07 -10.95
C LEU A 464 -3.37 7.44 -10.23
N ILE A 465 -3.06 8.72 -10.29
CA ILE A 465 -1.98 9.36 -9.56
C ILE A 465 -2.57 10.06 -8.34
N LYS A 466 -1.87 10.04 -7.23
CA LYS A 466 -2.26 10.79 -6.03
C LYS A 466 -1.10 11.67 -5.61
N ASP A 467 -1.39 12.83 -5.02
CA ASP A 467 -0.37 13.70 -4.44
C ASP A 467 0.60 12.85 -3.59
N PRO A 468 1.92 12.91 -3.84
CA PRO A 468 2.87 11.99 -3.23
C PRO A 468 2.87 12.08 -1.70
N TYR A 469 2.68 13.28 -1.13
CA TYR A 469 2.67 13.51 0.31
C TYR A 469 1.42 12.93 0.96
N SER A 470 0.25 13.24 0.39
CA SER A 470 -1.02 12.66 0.82
C SER A 470 -1.11 11.14 0.59
N TRP A 471 -0.48 10.63 -0.46
CA TRP A 471 -0.39 9.20 -0.76
C TRP A 471 0.46 8.48 0.29
N MET A 472 1.63 9.02 0.64
CA MET A 472 2.49 8.47 1.69
C MET A 472 1.78 8.44 3.05
N GLY A 473 1.06 9.51 3.42
CA GLY A 473 0.20 9.49 4.62
C GLY A 473 -0.91 8.44 4.55
N SER A 474 -1.40 8.12 3.35
CA SER A 474 -2.37 7.03 3.17
C SER A 474 -1.73 5.63 3.34
N GLN A 475 -0.46 5.46 2.97
CA GLN A 475 0.29 4.22 3.23
C GLN A 475 0.45 3.95 4.73
N CYS A 476 0.64 5.00 5.54
CA CYS A 476 0.69 4.90 7.00
C CYS A 476 -0.57 4.27 7.60
N ARG A 477 -1.75 4.62 7.08
CA ARG A 477 -3.02 4.04 7.54
C ARG A 477 -3.20 2.61 7.05
N HIS A 478 -2.84 2.36 5.79
CA HIS A 478 -3.01 1.04 5.17
C HIS A 478 -1.84 0.72 4.25
N LYS A 479 -0.88 -0.07 4.74
CA LYS A 479 0.33 -0.45 3.99
C LYS A 479 0.11 -1.46 2.85
N TYR A 480 -1.00 -2.21 2.86
CA TYR A 480 -1.25 -3.35 1.97
C TYR A 480 -0.06 -4.31 1.89
N SER A 481 0.57 -4.37 0.72
CA SER A 481 1.69 -5.24 0.37
C SER A 481 3.04 -4.51 0.38
N SER A 482 3.07 -3.30 0.93
CA SER A 482 4.27 -2.52 1.17
C SER A 482 4.78 -2.76 2.60
N PHE A 483 6.08 -2.91 2.75
CA PHE A 483 6.76 -3.20 4.01
C PHE A 483 7.94 -2.24 4.18
N TRP A 484 7.91 -1.41 5.21
CA TRP A 484 9.01 -0.53 5.60
C TRP A 484 8.93 -0.27 7.10
N GLY A 485 10.04 0.14 7.71
CA GLY A 485 10.06 0.49 9.13
C GLY A 485 9.37 1.84 9.34
N HIS A 486 8.40 1.91 10.25
CA HIS A 486 7.76 3.14 10.73
C HIS A 486 7.07 2.85 12.07
N ASP A 487 6.62 3.89 12.76
CA ASP A 487 5.71 3.79 13.90
C ASP A 487 4.59 4.85 13.77
N GLU A 488 3.71 4.93 14.76
CA GLU A 488 2.55 5.84 14.73
C GLU A 488 2.95 7.32 14.73
N ASN A 489 4.12 7.66 15.28
CA ASN A 489 4.61 9.03 15.39
C ASN A 489 5.57 9.41 14.25
N HIS A 490 6.21 8.40 13.65
CA HIS A 490 7.18 8.56 12.57
C HIS A 490 6.68 7.83 11.34
N CYS A 491 5.69 8.40 10.66
CA CYS A 491 5.21 7.94 9.37
C CYS A 491 4.90 9.15 8.48
N PRO A 492 5.48 9.25 7.27
CA PRO A 492 5.94 8.15 6.43
C PRO A 492 7.34 7.59 6.69
N ASN A 493 8.18 8.29 7.47
CA ASN A 493 9.56 7.91 7.77
C ASN A 493 10.35 7.64 6.48
N LEU A 494 10.53 8.68 5.66
CA LEU A 494 11.33 8.62 4.43
C LEU A 494 12.82 8.42 4.75
N ILE A 495 13.27 9.02 5.85
CA ILE A 495 14.60 8.82 6.43
C ILE A 495 14.44 8.07 7.74
N ARG A 496 15.26 7.02 7.95
CA ARG A 496 15.21 6.20 9.17
C ARG A 496 15.39 7.08 10.41
N TRP A 497 14.30 7.27 11.16
CA TRP A 497 14.29 8.11 12.36
C TRP A 497 15.32 7.69 13.43
N LYS A 498 15.62 6.39 13.55
CA LYS A 498 16.63 5.85 14.47
C LYS A 498 18.08 6.19 14.09
N VAL A 499 18.32 6.68 12.89
CA VAL A 499 19.65 7.04 12.39
C VAL A 499 19.72 8.56 12.32
N THR A 500 20.30 9.20 13.34
CA THR A 500 20.30 10.66 13.50
C THR A 500 21.54 11.35 12.93
N ASP A 501 22.62 10.59 12.71
CA ASP A 501 23.93 11.11 12.27
C ASP A 501 24.02 11.37 10.76
N ARG A 502 23.12 10.78 9.96
CA ARG A 502 23.08 10.94 8.49
C ARG A 502 21.72 10.59 7.90
N PRO A 503 21.35 11.13 6.72
CA PRO A 503 20.10 10.78 6.04
C PRO A 503 20.21 9.39 5.41
N VAL A 504 19.69 8.37 6.10
CA VAL A 504 19.58 7.00 5.54
C VAL A 504 18.14 6.76 5.10
N PRO A 505 17.87 6.54 3.81
CA PRO A 505 16.53 6.23 3.33
C PRO A 505 15.91 4.99 4.02
N SER A 506 14.61 5.06 4.28
CA SER A 506 13.82 3.97 4.84
C SER A 506 13.34 3.04 3.73
N GLU A 507 14.17 2.05 3.42
CA GLU A 507 13.91 1.05 2.38
C GLU A 507 12.49 0.47 2.45
N VAL A 508 11.84 0.39 1.29
CA VAL A 508 10.50 -0.18 1.12
C VAL A 508 10.59 -1.45 0.27
N MET A 509 10.02 -2.54 0.78
CA MET A 509 9.79 -3.77 0.02
C MET A 509 8.32 -3.85 -0.37
N VAL A 510 8.03 -4.14 -1.64
CA VAL A 510 6.65 -4.27 -2.13
C VAL A 510 6.46 -5.62 -2.77
N LYS A 511 5.41 -6.33 -2.36
CA LYS A 511 4.99 -7.58 -3.00
C LYS A 511 4.06 -7.29 -4.17
N TYR A 512 4.54 -7.51 -5.39
CA TYR A 512 3.71 -7.57 -6.59
C TYR A 512 3.35 -9.01 -6.93
N ALA A 513 2.51 -9.21 -7.95
CA ALA A 513 2.04 -10.56 -8.31
C ALA A 513 3.16 -11.53 -8.74
N LEU A 514 4.22 -11.03 -9.38
CA LEU A 514 5.32 -11.84 -9.93
C LEU A 514 6.62 -11.72 -9.14
N GLU A 515 6.80 -10.67 -8.34
CA GLU A 515 8.09 -10.38 -7.70
C GLU A 515 7.94 -9.55 -6.42
N MET A 516 8.96 -9.63 -5.57
CA MET A 516 9.20 -8.68 -4.49
C MET A 516 10.16 -7.62 -5.02
N ARG A 517 9.75 -6.35 -5.04
CA ARG A 517 10.60 -5.24 -5.48
C ARG A 517 11.04 -4.39 -4.30
N ARG A 518 12.29 -3.93 -4.34
CA ARG A 518 12.90 -3.05 -3.34
C ARG A 518 12.98 -1.64 -3.90
N TYR A 519 12.67 -0.65 -3.05
CA TYR A 519 12.80 0.78 -3.32
C TYR A 519 13.56 1.44 -2.18
N GLU A 520 14.25 2.55 -2.45
CA GLU A 520 15.07 3.24 -1.45
C GLU A 520 14.22 3.88 -0.35
N SER A 521 13.02 4.36 -0.70
CA SER A 521 12.04 4.95 0.22
C SER A 521 10.63 4.88 -0.40
N LEU A 522 9.61 5.29 0.35
CA LEU A 522 8.24 5.43 -0.21
C LEU A 522 8.22 6.45 -1.37
N LEU A 523 9.02 7.50 -1.29
CA LEU A 523 9.13 8.48 -2.35
C LEU A 523 9.77 7.90 -3.62
N ASP A 524 10.84 7.12 -3.48
CA ASP A 524 11.44 6.40 -4.61
C ASP A 524 10.45 5.41 -5.25
N MET A 525 9.64 4.73 -4.43
CA MET A 525 8.55 3.88 -4.92
C MET A 525 7.55 4.68 -5.77
N TRP A 526 7.13 5.87 -5.33
CA TRP A 526 6.24 6.74 -6.11
C TRP A 526 6.88 7.17 -7.43
N ASN A 527 8.10 7.72 -7.38
CA ASN A 527 8.84 8.17 -8.56
C ASN A 527 9.01 7.04 -9.59
N SER A 528 9.50 5.88 -9.13
CA SER A 528 9.80 4.73 -9.97
C SER A 528 8.54 4.15 -10.62
N TRP A 529 7.43 4.06 -9.88
CA TRP A 529 6.20 3.46 -10.40
C TRP A 529 5.58 4.31 -11.51
N TYR A 530 5.48 5.64 -11.34
CA TYR A 530 4.92 6.50 -12.38
C TYR A 530 5.88 6.74 -13.54
N SER A 531 7.20 6.80 -13.31
CA SER A 531 8.18 6.86 -14.41
C SER A 531 8.07 5.65 -15.34
N GLU A 532 7.71 4.48 -14.78
CA GLU A 532 7.49 3.29 -15.58
C GLU A 532 6.28 3.44 -16.51
N TRP A 533 5.17 4.01 -16.02
CA TRP A 533 4.00 4.31 -16.85
C TRP A 533 4.29 5.34 -17.94
N GLU A 534 5.05 6.37 -17.61
CA GLU A 534 5.47 7.41 -18.57
C GLU A 534 6.33 6.86 -19.72
N SER A 535 7.04 5.75 -19.48
CA SER A 535 7.83 5.08 -20.51
C SER A 535 7.04 4.14 -21.42
N MET A 536 5.75 3.92 -21.13
CA MET A 536 4.92 2.99 -21.91
C MET A 536 4.40 3.63 -23.20
N THR A 537 4.33 2.84 -24.27
CA THR A 537 3.89 3.31 -25.59
C THR A 537 2.47 2.88 -25.96
N PHE A 538 1.79 2.15 -25.08
CA PHE A 538 0.41 1.72 -25.33
C PHE A 538 -0.59 2.76 -24.80
N PRO A 539 -1.82 2.81 -25.35
CA PRO A 539 -2.82 3.79 -24.93
C PRO A 539 -3.14 3.70 -23.44
N ALA A 540 -3.13 4.84 -22.76
CA ALA A 540 -3.48 4.99 -21.35
C ALA A 540 -3.96 6.42 -21.11
N LEU A 541 -4.88 6.58 -20.15
CA LEU A 541 -5.19 7.89 -19.58
C LEU A 541 -4.52 8.02 -18.22
N HIS A 542 -4.08 9.22 -17.87
CA HIS A 542 -3.55 9.51 -16.54
C HIS A 542 -4.34 10.65 -15.94
N THR A 543 -4.79 10.51 -14.70
CA THR A 543 -5.53 11.55 -13.97
C THR A 543 -5.19 11.49 -12.49
N ARG A 544 -5.46 12.60 -11.78
CA ARG A 544 -5.26 12.66 -10.34
C ARG A 544 -6.45 12.08 -9.58
N PHE A 545 -6.19 11.60 -8.38
CA PHE A 545 -7.20 11.19 -7.41
C PHE A 545 -8.01 12.41 -6.95
N GLU A 546 -7.34 13.53 -6.76
CA GLU A 546 -7.91 14.80 -6.33
C GLU A 546 -8.87 15.35 -7.40
N ASP A 547 -8.56 15.15 -8.68
CA ASP A 547 -9.48 15.49 -9.78
C ASP A 547 -10.74 14.63 -9.76
N LEU A 548 -10.69 13.39 -9.28
CA LEU A 548 -11.93 12.59 -9.10
C LEU A 548 -12.81 13.12 -7.97
N LEU A 549 -12.22 13.78 -6.97
CA LEU A 549 -12.96 14.35 -5.85
C LEU A 549 -13.60 15.69 -6.23
N PHE A 550 -12.85 16.56 -6.89
CA PHE A 550 -13.25 17.95 -7.14
C PHE A 550 -13.75 18.21 -8.57
N HIS A 551 -13.46 17.31 -9.51
CA HIS A 551 -13.84 17.41 -10.92
C HIS A 551 -14.36 16.06 -11.46
N GLY A 552 -14.97 15.26 -10.59
CA GLY A 552 -15.31 13.85 -10.87
C GLY A 552 -16.13 13.67 -12.14
N GLU A 553 -17.13 14.52 -12.38
CA GLU A 553 -17.97 14.47 -13.57
C GLU A 553 -17.13 14.64 -14.86
N GLU A 554 -16.28 15.67 -14.91
CA GLU A 554 -15.46 15.99 -16.09
C GLU A 554 -14.44 14.87 -16.39
N VAL A 555 -13.78 14.35 -15.34
CA VAL A 555 -12.80 13.26 -15.48
C VAL A 555 -13.46 11.99 -16.01
N VAL A 556 -14.60 11.60 -15.44
CA VAL A 556 -15.28 10.34 -15.80
C VAL A 556 -15.92 10.46 -17.18
N ARG A 557 -16.48 11.63 -17.53
CA ARG A 557 -16.99 11.91 -18.88
C ARG A 557 -15.89 11.79 -19.91
N THR A 558 -14.75 12.45 -19.68
CA THR A 558 -13.59 12.41 -20.57
C THR A 558 -13.07 10.97 -20.75
N ALA A 559 -12.97 10.21 -19.66
CA ALA A 559 -12.56 8.81 -19.72
C ALA A 559 -13.57 7.93 -20.48
N CYS A 560 -14.88 8.20 -20.33
CA CYS A 560 -15.93 7.49 -21.04
C CYS A 560 -15.88 7.76 -22.55
N ASP A 561 -15.77 9.03 -22.94
CA ASP A 561 -15.68 9.47 -24.33
C ASP A 561 -14.42 8.91 -25.00
N CYS A 562 -13.31 8.85 -24.26
CA CYS A 562 -12.04 8.29 -24.74
C CYS A 562 -12.21 6.89 -25.33
N VAL A 563 -13.00 6.03 -24.69
CA VAL A 563 -13.24 4.66 -25.15
C VAL A 563 -14.48 4.51 -26.04
N GLY A 564 -15.12 5.62 -26.39
CA GLY A 564 -16.35 5.65 -27.19
C GLY A 564 -17.54 5.08 -26.43
N GLY A 565 -17.55 5.24 -25.10
CA GLY A 565 -18.72 4.97 -24.27
C GLY A 565 -19.78 6.06 -24.40
N VAL A 566 -20.90 5.84 -23.75
CA VAL A 566 -21.98 6.81 -23.56
C VAL A 566 -22.01 7.18 -22.09
N PHE A 567 -21.78 8.46 -21.81
CA PHE A 567 -21.87 9.03 -20.47
C PHE A 567 -23.33 9.26 -20.09
N THR A 568 -23.65 9.13 -18.80
CA THR A 568 -24.99 9.43 -18.26
C THR A 568 -25.24 10.93 -18.20
N ASP A 569 -26.49 11.37 -18.34
CA ASP A 569 -26.86 12.78 -18.16
C ASP A 569 -26.96 13.16 -16.67
N ASP A 570 -27.17 12.17 -15.80
CA ASP A 570 -27.27 12.32 -14.34
C ASP A 570 -26.06 11.66 -13.66
N PHE A 571 -25.06 12.47 -13.32
CA PHE A 571 -23.81 11.99 -12.76
C PHE A 571 -23.94 11.60 -11.29
N GLN A 572 -23.71 10.33 -10.99
CA GLN A 572 -23.77 9.76 -9.66
C GLN A 572 -22.40 9.78 -9.00
N TYR A 573 -22.31 10.53 -7.89
CA TYR A 573 -21.18 10.45 -6.98
C TYR A 573 -21.23 9.18 -6.12
N VAL A 574 -20.08 8.80 -5.58
CA VAL A 574 -19.96 7.71 -4.61
C VAL A 574 -19.82 8.37 -3.23
N GLU A 575 -20.95 8.55 -2.56
CA GLU A 575 -21.04 9.21 -1.24
C GLU A 575 -20.30 8.41 -0.16
N ASP A 576 -20.66 7.13 -0.07
CA ASP A 576 -20.09 6.17 0.86
C ASP A 576 -18.64 5.77 0.50
N SER A 577 -18.03 4.97 1.37
CA SER A 577 -16.78 4.31 1.00
C SER A 577 -16.96 3.46 -0.26
N ALA A 578 -16.10 3.71 -1.27
CA ALA A 578 -15.96 2.85 -2.45
C ALA A 578 -15.44 1.43 -2.13
N LYS A 579 -15.29 1.08 -0.86
CA LYS A 579 -15.04 -0.28 -0.38
C LYS A 579 -16.21 -0.69 0.50
N PRO A 580 -16.91 -1.79 0.18
CA PRO A 580 -18.00 -2.25 1.02
C PRO A 580 -17.47 -2.53 2.44
N ASN A 581 -18.18 -2.01 3.44
CA ASN A 581 -17.84 -2.12 4.87
C ASN A 581 -17.90 -3.57 5.41
N THR A 582 -18.22 -4.55 4.57
CA THR A 582 -18.33 -5.97 4.93
C THR A 582 -16.98 -6.56 5.35
N VAL A 583 -15.86 -6.00 4.91
CA VAL A 583 -14.53 -6.50 5.26
C VAL A 583 -13.90 -5.63 6.35
N LYS A 584 -13.65 -6.22 7.54
CA LYS A 584 -13.04 -5.54 8.70
C LYS A 584 -11.74 -4.79 8.37
N VAL A 585 -10.99 -5.23 7.35
CA VAL A 585 -9.73 -4.63 6.87
C VAL A 585 -9.93 -3.23 6.26
N HIS A 586 -11.18 -2.82 6.00
CA HIS A 586 -11.50 -1.53 5.40
C HIS A 586 -12.19 -0.54 6.35
N LYS A 587 -12.27 -0.86 7.66
CA LYS A 587 -12.72 0.13 8.65
C LYS A 587 -11.81 1.37 8.60
N GLY A 588 -12.41 2.54 8.43
CA GLY A 588 -11.70 3.82 8.32
C GLY A 588 -11.48 4.31 6.88
N SER A 589 -12.10 3.69 5.88
CA SER A 589 -12.18 4.27 4.54
C SER A 589 -13.04 5.53 4.55
N ASN A 590 -12.50 6.62 4.03
CA ASN A 590 -13.20 7.90 3.91
C ASN A 590 -14.27 7.81 2.81
N GLY A 591 -15.50 8.25 3.12
CA GLY A 591 -16.50 8.62 2.11
C GLY A 591 -16.10 9.93 1.41
N LEU A 592 -16.93 10.40 0.48
CA LEU A 592 -16.66 11.60 -0.34
C LEU A 592 -16.30 12.81 0.53
N VAL A 593 -17.16 13.14 1.50
CA VAL A 593 -16.99 14.31 2.38
C VAL A 593 -15.69 14.24 3.16
N SER A 594 -15.44 13.12 3.85
CA SER A 594 -14.20 12.95 4.62
C SER A 594 -12.95 12.98 3.72
N ALA A 595 -13.06 12.55 2.46
CA ALA A 595 -11.97 12.68 1.50
C ALA A 595 -11.75 14.14 1.08
N MET A 596 -12.81 14.90 0.78
CA MET A 596 -12.70 16.33 0.45
C MET A 596 -12.04 17.12 1.59
N ILE A 597 -12.47 16.90 2.84
CA ILE A 597 -11.90 17.53 4.04
C ILE A 597 -10.43 17.13 4.25
N GLN A 598 -10.07 15.87 3.96
CA GLN A 598 -8.72 15.35 4.16
C GLN A 598 -7.74 15.90 3.10
N TYR A 599 -8.15 15.92 1.83
CA TYR A 599 -7.25 16.16 0.71
C TYR A 599 -7.35 17.56 0.12
N GLY A 600 -8.41 18.32 0.44
CA GLY A 600 -8.56 19.73 0.06
C GLY A 600 -7.96 20.71 1.06
N ASP A 601 -7.47 20.24 2.21
CA ASP A 601 -6.83 21.08 3.25
C ASP A 601 -5.29 21.04 3.13
N PRO A 602 -4.64 22.16 2.77
CA PRO A 602 -3.18 22.24 2.63
C PRO A 602 -2.42 21.91 3.92
N ALA A 603 -3.01 22.18 5.08
CA ALA A 603 -2.39 21.90 6.37
C ALA A 603 -2.32 20.38 6.64
N LYS A 604 -3.21 19.58 6.04
CA LYS A 604 -3.22 18.12 6.19
C LYS A 604 -2.23 17.40 5.28
N ARG A 605 -1.76 18.06 4.22
CA ARG A 605 -0.90 17.49 3.19
C ARG A 605 0.41 16.90 3.73
N LEU A 606 0.99 17.55 4.75
CA LEU A 606 2.31 17.22 5.30
C LEU A 606 2.26 16.62 6.72
N ILE A 607 1.07 16.22 7.20
CA ILE A 607 0.95 15.60 8.52
C ILE A 607 1.81 14.34 8.60
N GLY A 608 2.61 14.25 9.67
CA GLY A 608 3.49 13.11 9.96
C GLY A 608 4.89 13.19 9.35
N PHE A 609 5.15 14.17 8.47
CA PHE A 609 6.50 14.39 7.95
C PHE A 609 7.37 15.11 8.97
N THR A 610 8.56 14.57 9.22
CA THR A 610 9.60 15.27 9.97
C THR A 610 10.36 16.24 9.07
N GLU A 611 11.07 17.19 9.67
CA GLU A 611 11.95 18.11 8.94
C GLU A 611 12.93 17.36 8.02
N ARG A 612 13.51 16.27 8.52
CA ARG A 612 14.43 15.40 7.76
C ARG A 612 13.76 14.70 6.59
N ASP A 613 12.49 14.33 6.72
CA ASP A 613 11.73 13.75 5.61
C ASP A 613 11.49 14.80 4.52
N MET A 614 11.21 16.04 4.93
CA MET A 614 10.97 17.16 4.02
C MET A 614 12.23 17.53 3.25
N ASP A 615 13.38 17.61 3.93
CA ASP A 615 14.68 17.85 3.30
C ASP A 615 15.04 16.75 2.30
N TYR A 616 14.83 15.49 2.68
CA TYR A 616 15.05 14.37 1.78
C TYR A 616 14.11 14.43 0.58
N ALA A 617 12.82 14.72 0.81
CA ALA A 617 11.83 14.80 -0.26
C ALA A 617 12.16 15.91 -1.25
N ALA A 618 12.60 17.08 -0.78
CA ALA A 618 13.01 18.19 -1.64
C ALA A 618 14.17 17.82 -2.58
N GLN A 619 15.05 16.90 -2.16
CA GLN A 619 16.20 16.45 -2.95
C GLN A 619 15.88 15.26 -3.87
N ALA A 620 15.07 14.31 -3.39
CA ALA A 620 14.82 13.04 -4.07
C ALA A 620 13.54 13.05 -4.93
N MET A 621 12.69 14.05 -4.83
CA MET A 621 11.46 14.15 -5.62
C MET A 621 11.77 14.29 -7.12
N ASN A 622 11.08 13.53 -7.96
CA ASN A 622 11.14 13.72 -9.41
C ASN A 622 10.31 14.97 -9.79
N THR A 623 11.01 16.08 -10.03
CA THR A 623 10.38 17.36 -10.36
C THR A 623 9.65 17.36 -11.70
N GLU A 624 10.06 16.51 -12.64
CA GLU A 624 9.38 16.36 -13.93
C GLU A 624 7.99 15.74 -13.73
N LEU A 625 7.88 14.68 -12.92
CA LEU A 625 6.59 14.07 -12.57
C LEU A 625 5.70 15.03 -11.78
N MET A 626 6.26 15.78 -10.84
CA MET A 626 5.51 16.79 -10.08
C MET A 626 4.95 17.88 -11.00
N THR A 627 5.78 18.42 -11.90
CA THR A 627 5.38 19.43 -12.87
C THR A 627 4.33 18.88 -13.82
N LYS A 628 4.55 17.68 -14.35
CA LYS A 628 3.61 17.00 -15.24
C LYS A 628 2.27 16.83 -14.54
N TYR A 629 2.23 16.23 -13.36
CA TYR A 629 0.97 16.01 -12.66
C TYR A 629 0.45 17.23 -11.87
N GLY A 630 1.00 18.42 -12.10
CA GLY A 630 0.53 19.66 -11.48
C GLY A 630 0.50 19.62 -9.96
N TYR A 631 1.52 19.01 -9.34
CA TYR A 631 1.73 19.07 -7.90
C TYR A 631 2.90 20.00 -7.59
N SER A 632 2.74 20.82 -6.56
CA SER A 632 3.81 21.68 -6.06
C SER A 632 4.65 20.93 -5.02
N PRO A 633 5.99 20.97 -5.05
CA PRO A 633 6.77 20.51 -3.90
C PRO A 633 6.40 21.35 -2.67
N PRO A 634 6.61 20.83 -1.45
CA PRO A 634 6.43 21.61 -0.26
C PRO A 634 7.37 22.82 -0.27
N PRO A 635 6.98 23.92 0.38
CA PRO A 635 7.87 25.05 0.52
C PRO A 635 9.18 24.59 1.17
N PRO A 636 10.34 25.08 0.71
CA PRO A 636 11.59 24.83 1.41
C PRO A 636 11.46 25.34 2.84
N LEU A 637 12.01 24.60 3.79
CA LEU A 637 12.06 25.04 5.18
C LEU A 637 12.80 26.38 5.23
N THR A 638 12.19 27.35 5.88
CA THR A 638 12.85 28.65 6.11
C THR A 638 14.04 28.43 7.03
N SER A 639 15.08 29.26 6.91
CA SER A 639 16.25 29.15 7.82
C SER A 639 15.85 29.27 9.29
N GLU A 640 14.74 29.96 9.60
CA GLU A 640 14.17 30.08 10.94
C GLU A 640 13.46 28.80 11.42
N GLN A 641 13.00 27.93 10.51
CA GLN A 641 12.47 26.61 10.86
C GLN A 641 13.57 25.57 11.06
N VAL A 642 14.75 25.82 10.47
CA VAL A 642 15.94 24.94 10.55
C VAL A 642 16.78 25.25 11.79
N GLU A 643 16.78 26.49 12.28
CA GLU A 643 17.46 26.94 13.51
C GLU A 643 16.66 26.66 14.78
#